data_AF-A0A929EVM0-F1
#
_entry.id   AF-A0A929EVM0-F1
#
_cell.length_a   1.000
_cell.length_b   1.000
_cell.length_c   1.000
_cell.angle_alpha   90.00
_cell.angle_beta   90.00
_cell.angle_gamma   90.00
#
_symmetry.space_group_name_H-M   'P 1'
#
loop_
_entity.id
_entity.type
_entity.pdbx_description
1 polymer ?
#
loop_
_entity_poly.entity_id
_entity_poly.type
_entity_poly.pdbx_seq_one_letter_code
_entity_poly.pdbx_strand_id
1 'polypeptide(L)'
;MPLVTYAEKQADAARNIDGFKDFALDGVRDKVTMILNMIGRVDGVFSTYTLHDISHVDAMLNMLEWLVPPETREKLTPVEWLLIVLSFYFHDLGMVVTHDEFRTKEEDPLFRTFAESLNNDPNSRDYMDRLQNIPEQERDAFLYQEFIRANHAHRIREWVTGEHDRTWGEHLDPVANEITSILHTLPTRFRRNLADICESHHKDNLEDRSYFPLCQRYGPPEAVANTQYIALLLRTTDLLHITKDRTPSIMFRTLNISDLMGVEEWKKQMGTFTVSMKTREFHPSEADTHLVVVSADFDEERPFFVLTEYIAYANQQIEQNHRWASKSQQEADAKHYWFPWYRVEGDIRVEGNEPRPMRFELDRGRLLNLLVGHTIYNDPTVAVRELLQNAIDSVRYQYYLDDRDARSESLPLQMGRVSVKWHDGKRQLIVQDQGVGMDLDIIKHHLMTVGASFYDSPAFKVDSADFIPISRFGIGILTCFMVSDNVEIRTWKNGQGHRIRMSSVQADYLIKELRDGDRITGEDDEHGTTVSLILRPSVDLSERSILDILKHWVVLPACEVLYEETGKPPEKIGFSSPSDALRYFLFEAENDEASEIDPAVIDIERQDLSLDGAHYELAFAVKRGFTPERNFVNKRPKKAPGTCLEGIRVDAALPGFLETAAILSVRNNRAFRTTVSRDELERDDEYFRVAELCANMFHRHVSNEVTRIQDGKGHPLSQASTAARWLVQMLQGIAAAPIIVQSVQRFYRSLPHIILETHSNTSSPSSPARQMVSLDDVSSKEFFWTIDARVVDYLGVISRDLGRELSFGEFLSGIAPELLDPSMSPVISDAHHYKEHILGTHCCEVVKFSKRHQQTVVKWIRRTEPPQVITLNKMEHEAIRQRMDVIGEVSRYLIHRGESDVFNTFIHDDLLVAEIQGDIKKVSAVKTRLAVILSPGSEYAEPWSRLRSAIFDLHGHVSLPEFATLWILGMVFHDALTHSGEWLSFSDISPLQFLWKDLMMDIEAIAPFQSLEIELPLDIRKLQTSENRFDATRYWLDWDR
;
A
#
# COMPACT_ATOMS: atom_id res chain seq x y z
N MET A 1 -28.24 -20.34 -47.29
CA MET A 1 -27.18 -21.38 -47.32
C MET A 1 -27.85 -22.70 -46.97
N PRO A 2 -27.45 -23.85 -47.55
CA PRO A 2 -28.04 -25.12 -47.18
C PRO A 2 -27.74 -25.47 -45.72
N LEU A 3 -28.69 -26.13 -45.05
CA LEU A 3 -28.51 -26.70 -43.71
C LEU A 3 -27.64 -27.96 -43.79
N VAL A 4 -26.54 -28.01 -43.05
CA VAL A 4 -25.45 -28.97 -43.26
C VAL A 4 -25.51 -30.10 -42.23
N THR A 5 -25.67 -29.75 -40.96
CA THR A 5 -25.57 -30.64 -39.79
C THR A 5 -26.86 -31.43 -39.53
N TYR A 6 -26.78 -32.51 -38.75
CA TYR A 6 -27.96 -33.25 -38.30
C TYR A 6 -28.91 -32.38 -37.48
N ALA A 7 -28.38 -31.60 -36.53
CA ALA A 7 -29.15 -30.74 -35.63
C ALA A 7 -29.98 -29.70 -36.41
N GLU A 8 -29.39 -29.04 -37.41
CA GLU A 8 -30.09 -28.07 -38.26
C GLU A 8 -31.26 -28.71 -39.03
N LYS A 9 -31.07 -29.93 -39.55
CA LYS A 9 -32.12 -30.66 -40.28
C LYS A 9 -33.29 -31.04 -39.37
N GLN A 10 -33.02 -31.39 -38.11
CA GLN A 10 -34.07 -31.66 -37.12
C GLN A 10 -34.79 -30.37 -36.68
N ALA A 11 -34.04 -29.28 -36.49
CA ALA A 11 -34.58 -27.97 -36.14
C ALA A 11 -35.55 -27.43 -37.21
N ASP A 12 -35.22 -27.62 -38.48
CA ASP A 12 -36.02 -27.19 -39.62
C ASP A 12 -37.38 -27.93 -39.72
N ALA A 13 -37.57 -29.03 -38.99
CA ALA A 13 -38.88 -29.68 -38.88
C ALA A 13 -39.87 -28.87 -38.01
N ALA A 14 -39.40 -27.93 -37.19
CA ALA A 14 -40.23 -27.09 -36.32
C ALA A 14 -41.20 -26.19 -37.11
N ARG A 15 -40.89 -25.86 -38.38
CA ARG A 15 -41.79 -25.09 -39.26
C ARG A 15 -43.12 -25.78 -39.56
N ASN A 16 -43.28 -27.06 -39.20
CA ASN A 16 -44.54 -27.77 -39.33
C ASN A 16 -45.46 -27.56 -38.11
N ILE A 17 -44.97 -26.90 -37.05
CA ILE A 17 -45.69 -26.70 -35.79
C ILE A 17 -46.31 -25.30 -35.76
N ASP A 18 -47.58 -25.22 -35.33
CA ASP A 18 -48.28 -23.94 -35.16
C ASP A 18 -47.54 -23.02 -34.17
N GLY A 19 -47.25 -21.79 -34.61
CA GLY A 19 -46.42 -20.83 -33.87
C GLY A 19 -44.97 -20.72 -34.38
N PHE A 20 -44.53 -21.61 -35.28
CA PHE A 20 -43.18 -21.61 -35.86
C PHE A 20 -43.16 -21.67 -37.40
N LYS A 21 -44.34 -21.74 -38.05
CA LYS A 21 -44.50 -21.88 -39.52
C LYS A 21 -43.84 -20.77 -40.34
N ASP A 22 -43.81 -19.56 -39.80
CA ASP A 22 -43.29 -18.37 -40.48
C ASP A 22 -41.78 -18.17 -40.22
N PHE A 23 -41.11 -19.11 -39.53
CA PHE A 23 -39.69 -19.05 -39.24
C PHE A 23 -38.89 -19.97 -40.19
N ALA A 24 -38.01 -19.36 -40.99
CA ALA A 24 -37.16 -20.07 -41.97
C ALA A 24 -35.70 -20.11 -41.50
N LEU A 25 -35.23 -21.28 -41.08
CA LEU A 25 -33.91 -21.47 -40.47
C LEU A 25 -32.75 -21.24 -41.45
N ASP A 26 -32.93 -21.58 -42.73
CA ASP A 26 -31.94 -21.38 -43.79
C ASP A 26 -31.65 -19.89 -44.05
N GLY A 27 -32.68 -19.04 -43.99
CA GLY A 27 -32.54 -17.60 -44.05
C GLY A 27 -31.85 -17.00 -42.82
N VAL A 28 -32.11 -17.57 -41.63
CA VAL A 28 -31.41 -17.18 -40.39
C VAL A 28 -29.93 -17.52 -40.46
N ARG A 29 -29.59 -18.72 -40.96
CA ARG A 29 -28.19 -19.15 -41.14
C ARG A 29 -27.38 -18.19 -42.00
N ASP A 30 -27.98 -17.71 -43.11
CA ASP A 30 -27.33 -16.72 -43.98
C ASP A 30 -27.03 -15.41 -43.26
N LYS A 31 -28.00 -14.87 -42.53
CA LYS A 31 -27.84 -13.62 -41.79
C LYS A 31 -26.84 -13.75 -40.65
N VAL A 32 -26.91 -14.84 -39.87
CA VAL A 32 -25.95 -15.12 -38.78
C VAL A 32 -24.53 -15.25 -39.34
N THR A 33 -24.36 -15.93 -40.48
CA THR A 33 -23.05 -16.02 -41.16
C THR A 33 -22.51 -14.63 -41.53
N MET A 34 -23.35 -13.71 -41.99
CA MET A 34 -22.92 -12.34 -42.30
C MET A 34 -22.48 -11.57 -41.06
N ILE A 35 -23.22 -11.70 -39.95
CA ILE A 35 -22.92 -11.01 -38.68
C ILE A 35 -21.65 -11.57 -38.04
N LEU A 36 -21.51 -12.90 -37.98
CA LEU A 36 -20.31 -13.58 -37.46
C LEU A 36 -19.03 -13.11 -38.17
N ASN A 37 -19.10 -12.95 -39.50
CA ASN A 37 -17.98 -12.45 -40.29
C ASN A 37 -17.55 -11.00 -39.97
N MET A 38 -18.33 -10.25 -39.18
CA MET A 38 -17.97 -8.90 -38.72
C MET A 38 -17.04 -8.92 -37.50
N ILE A 39 -16.99 -10.02 -36.74
CA ILE A 39 -16.10 -10.17 -35.59
C ILE A 39 -14.64 -10.08 -36.08
N GLY A 40 -13.82 -9.28 -35.39
CA GLY A 40 -12.41 -9.09 -35.74
C GLY A 40 -12.10 -8.03 -36.80
N ARG A 41 -13.11 -7.32 -37.33
CA ARG A 41 -12.91 -6.31 -38.41
C ARG A 41 -12.73 -4.85 -37.95
N VAL A 42 -12.95 -4.55 -36.66
CA VAL A 42 -12.93 -3.18 -36.12
C VAL A 42 -11.64 -2.91 -35.36
N ASP A 43 -10.82 -1.98 -35.86
CA ASP A 43 -9.71 -1.30 -35.16
C ASP A 43 -8.80 -2.20 -34.28
N GLY A 44 -8.54 -3.44 -34.71
CA GLY A 44 -7.66 -4.39 -34.03
C GLY A 44 -8.32 -5.24 -32.94
N VAL A 45 -9.57 -4.96 -32.53
CA VAL A 45 -10.35 -5.73 -31.55
C VAL A 45 -10.66 -7.11 -32.11
N PHE A 46 -10.26 -8.18 -31.41
CA PHE A 46 -10.37 -9.59 -31.84
C PHE A 46 -9.61 -9.96 -33.14
N SER A 47 -8.71 -9.10 -33.64
CA SER A 47 -7.98 -9.33 -34.90
C SER A 47 -7.02 -10.55 -34.89
N THR A 48 -6.59 -10.99 -33.71
CA THR A 48 -5.66 -12.12 -33.49
C THR A 48 -6.34 -13.37 -32.93
N TYR A 49 -7.67 -13.34 -32.75
CA TYR A 49 -8.48 -14.44 -32.23
C TYR A 49 -8.90 -15.38 -33.37
N THR A 50 -9.41 -16.57 -33.05
CA THR A 50 -9.89 -17.52 -34.07
C THR A 50 -11.00 -16.90 -34.94
N LEU A 51 -11.18 -17.46 -36.14
CA LEU A 51 -12.27 -17.07 -37.04
C LEU A 51 -13.59 -17.52 -36.40
N HIS A 52 -14.31 -16.58 -35.76
CA HIS A 52 -15.66 -16.79 -35.21
C HIS A 52 -16.68 -16.78 -36.37
N ASP A 53 -16.46 -17.64 -37.36
CA ASP A 53 -17.31 -17.76 -38.54
C ASP A 53 -18.27 -18.96 -38.40
N ILE A 54 -19.07 -19.20 -39.43
CA ILE A 54 -20.07 -20.27 -39.40
C ILE A 54 -19.44 -21.68 -39.30
N SER A 55 -18.16 -21.85 -39.65
CA SER A 55 -17.48 -23.15 -39.56
C SER A 55 -17.24 -23.59 -38.11
N HIS A 56 -17.02 -22.62 -37.20
CA HIS A 56 -16.94 -22.85 -35.77
C HIS A 56 -18.27 -23.36 -35.21
N VAL A 57 -19.37 -22.71 -35.58
CA VAL A 57 -20.73 -23.14 -35.21
C VAL A 57 -21.04 -24.52 -35.77
N ASP A 58 -20.67 -24.80 -37.02
CA ASP A 58 -20.84 -26.12 -37.63
C ASP A 58 -20.05 -27.20 -36.85
N ALA A 59 -18.82 -26.91 -36.39
CA ALA A 59 -18.02 -27.83 -35.58
C ALA A 59 -18.69 -28.14 -34.24
N MET A 60 -19.17 -27.11 -33.53
CA MET A 60 -19.91 -27.28 -32.28
C MET A 60 -21.20 -28.10 -32.47
N LEU A 61 -21.99 -27.82 -33.53
CA LEU A 61 -23.21 -28.58 -33.83
C LEU A 61 -22.92 -30.04 -34.18
N ASN A 62 -21.79 -30.33 -34.85
CA ASN A 62 -21.37 -31.71 -35.13
C ASN A 62 -20.98 -32.47 -33.85
N MET A 63 -20.48 -31.80 -32.81
CA MET A 63 -20.18 -32.47 -31.53
C MET A 63 -21.43 -33.02 -30.84
N LEU A 64 -22.60 -32.42 -31.10
CA LEU A 64 -23.88 -32.93 -30.57
C LEU A 64 -24.22 -34.34 -31.08
N GLU A 65 -23.65 -34.78 -32.21
CA GLU A 65 -23.86 -36.12 -32.76
C GLU A 65 -23.29 -37.24 -31.90
N TRP A 66 -22.37 -36.94 -30.99
CA TRP A 66 -21.89 -37.91 -30.00
C TRP A 66 -22.19 -37.46 -28.56
N LEU A 67 -22.25 -36.14 -28.29
CA LEU A 67 -22.59 -35.61 -26.95
C LEU A 67 -24.04 -35.90 -26.52
N VAL A 68 -24.99 -35.99 -27.46
CA VAL A 68 -26.39 -36.35 -27.14
C VAL A 68 -26.57 -37.85 -27.32
N PRO A 69 -26.82 -38.64 -26.25
CA PRO A 69 -27.01 -40.08 -26.36
C PRO A 69 -28.15 -40.44 -27.34
N PRO A 70 -28.07 -41.57 -28.06
CA PRO A 70 -29.12 -42.01 -28.96
C PRO A 70 -30.51 -42.05 -28.31
N GLU A 71 -30.61 -42.49 -27.06
CA GLU A 71 -31.86 -42.60 -26.31
C GLU A 71 -32.51 -41.24 -26.04
N THR A 72 -31.69 -40.22 -25.75
CA THR A 72 -32.16 -38.84 -25.58
C THR A 72 -32.50 -38.23 -26.93
N ARG A 73 -31.68 -38.48 -27.96
CA ARG A 73 -31.81 -37.92 -29.31
C ARG A 73 -33.15 -38.24 -29.95
N GLU A 74 -33.64 -39.48 -29.78
CA GLU A 74 -34.95 -39.92 -30.29
C GLU A 74 -36.15 -39.24 -29.59
N LYS A 75 -35.93 -38.61 -28.42
CA LYS A 75 -36.98 -37.99 -27.62
C LYS A 75 -37.05 -36.46 -27.79
N LEU A 76 -35.99 -35.85 -28.32
CA LEU A 76 -35.95 -34.41 -28.57
C LEU A 76 -36.95 -33.99 -29.65
N THR A 77 -37.77 -33.00 -29.34
CA THR A 77 -38.77 -32.46 -30.26
C THR A 77 -38.11 -31.53 -31.30
N PRO A 78 -38.76 -31.27 -32.45
CA PRO A 78 -38.27 -30.26 -33.39
C PRO A 78 -38.08 -28.87 -32.78
N VAL A 79 -38.90 -28.48 -31.79
CA VAL A 79 -38.79 -27.19 -31.10
C VAL A 79 -37.55 -27.14 -30.21
N GLU A 80 -37.16 -28.25 -29.59
CA GLU A 80 -35.92 -28.36 -28.83
C GLU A 80 -34.69 -28.28 -29.73
N TRP A 81 -34.70 -28.99 -30.86
CA TRP A 81 -33.65 -28.87 -31.86
C TRP A 81 -33.52 -27.45 -32.39
N LEU A 82 -34.65 -26.76 -32.61
CA LEU A 82 -34.64 -25.34 -33.00
C LEU A 82 -34.00 -24.46 -31.92
N LEU A 83 -34.36 -24.66 -30.66
CA LEU A 83 -33.79 -23.89 -29.55
C LEU A 83 -32.30 -24.18 -29.34
N ILE A 84 -31.87 -25.44 -29.51
CA ILE A 84 -30.45 -25.85 -29.54
C ILE A 84 -29.72 -25.10 -30.65
N VAL A 85 -30.15 -25.24 -31.90
CA VAL A 85 -29.45 -24.63 -33.05
C VAL A 85 -29.38 -23.11 -32.94
N LEU A 86 -30.47 -22.47 -32.54
CA LEU A 86 -30.48 -21.02 -32.33
C LEU A 86 -29.57 -20.61 -31.17
N SER A 87 -29.52 -21.35 -30.06
CA SER A 87 -28.59 -20.99 -28.98
C SER A 87 -27.13 -21.03 -29.44
N PHE A 88 -26.75 -22.01 -30.27
CA PHE A 88 -25.41 -22.12 -30.84
C PHE A 88 -25.12 -21.01 -31.88
N TYR A 89 -26.11 -20.65 -32.70
CA TYR A 89 -25.97 -19.55 -33.66
C TYR A 89 -25.75 -18.19 -33.00
N PHE A 90 -26.38 -17.96 -31.85
CA PHE A 90 -26.44 -16.62 -31.25
C PHE A 90 -25.48 -16.42 -30.06
N HIS A 91 -25.08 -17.45 -29.30
CA HIS A 91 -24.34 -17.28 -28.02
C HIS A 91 -23.11 -16.34 -28.10
N ASP A 92 -22.32 -16.47 -29.18
CA ASP A 92 -21.11 -15.65 -29.40
C ASP A 92 -21.35 -14.36 -30.19
N LEU A 93 -22.55 -14.12 -30.72
CA LEU A 93 -22.81 -12.90 -31.49
C LEU A 93 -22.63 -11.64 -30.65
N GLY A 94 -22.79 -11.74 -29.32
CA GLY A 94 -22.46 -10.69 -28.36
C GLY A 94 -21.00 -10.23 -28.40
N MET A 95 -20.13 -10.83 -29.20
CA MET A 95 -18.74 -10.42 -29.45
C MET A 95 -18.60 -9.40 -30.58
N VAL A 96 -19.67 -9.13 -31.34
CA VAL A 96 -19.66 -8.10 -32.39
C VAL A 96 -19.44 -6.73 -31.77
N VAL A 97 -18.47 -5.99 -32.32
CA VAL A 97 -18.15 -4.61 -31.94
C VAL A 97 -18.31 -3.72 -33.15
N THR A 98 -18.97 -2.58 -32.99
CA THR A 98 -19.08 -1.57 -34.05
C THR A 98 -17.97 -0.53 -33.94
N HIS A 99 -17.62 0.15 -35.06
CA HIS A 99 -16.62 1.23 -35.01
C HIS A 99 -17.04 2.37 -34.07
N ASP A 100 -18.32 2.73 -34.06
CA ASP A 100 -18.80 3.82 -33.20
C ASP A 100 -18.71 3.43 -31.72
N GLU A 101 -19.12 2.20 -31.37
CA GLU A 101 -18.99 1.64 -30.02
C GLU A 101 -17.53 1.64 -29.52
N PHE A 102 -16.58 1.20 -30.34
CA PHE A 102 -15.17 1.18 -29.92
C PHE A 102 -14.60 2.60 -29.74
N ARG A 103 -14.99 3.55 -30.58
CA ARG A 103 -14.51 4.94 -30.51
C ARG A 103 -15.07 5.72 -29.32
N THR A 104 -16.29 5.40 -28.89
CA THR A 104 -16.94 6.03 -27.73
C THR A 104 -16.81 5.20 -26.45
N LYS A 105 -15.94 4.17 -26.41
CA LYS A 105 -15.74 3.28 -25.26
C LYS A 105 -15.52 3.99 -23.92
N GLU A 106 -14.84 5.14 -23.92
CA GLU A 106 -14.56 5.92 -22.70
C GLU A 106 -15.82 6.54 -22.09
N GLU A 107 -16.88 6.71 -22.89
CA GLU A 107 -18.17 7.22 -22.44
C GLU A 107 -18.95 6.14 -21.67
N ASP A 108 -18.68 4.85 -21.94
CA ASP A 108 -19.31 3.70 -21.30
C ASP A 108 -18.90 3.60 -19.81
N PRO A 109 -19.84 3.78 -18.87
CA PRO A 109 -19.56 3.66 -17.44
C PRO A 109 -19.10 2.26 -17.02
N LEU A 110 -19.59 1.20 -17.70
CA LEU A 110 -19.20 -0.18 -17.40
C LEU A 110 -17.76 -0.45 -17.82
N PHE A 111 -17.34 0.07 -18.98
CA PHE A 111 -15.95 -0.04 -19.41
C PHE A 111 -15.00 0.68 -18.45
N ARG A 112 -15.34 1.90 -18.01
CA ARG A 112 -14.56 2.64 -17.00
C ARG A 112 -14.46 1.89 -15.67
N THR A 113 -15.58 1.36 -15.18
CA THR A 113 -15.61 0.56 -13.94
C THR A 113 -14.76 -0.70 -14.08
N PHE A 114 -14.83 -1.37 -15.23
CA PHE A 114 -13.99 -2.53 -15.53
C PHE A 114 -12.49 -2.15 -15.53
N ALA A 115 -12.12 -1.07 -16.22
CA ALA A 115 -10.75 -0.57 -16.25
C ALA A 115 -10.22 -0.15 -14.87
N GLU A 116 -11.04 0.51 -14.04
CA GLU A 116 -10.69 0.90 -12.67
C GLU A 116 -10.57 -0.31 -11.74
N SER A 117 -11.42 -1.33 -11.91
CA SER A 117 -11.36 -2.55 -11.09
C SER A 117 -10.04 -3.31 -11.25
N LEU A 118 -9.44 -3.27 -12.45
CA LEU A 118 -8.16 -3.90 -12.76
C LEU A 118 -6.98 -3.23 -12.03
N ASN A 119 -7.07 -1.93 -11.73
CA ASN A 119 -6.06 -1.21 -10.95
C ASN A 119 -6.10 -1.53 -9.45
N ASN A 120 -7.28 -1.93 -8.93
CA ASN A 120 -7.52 -2.05 -7.48
C ASN A 120 -7.50 -3.49 -6.96
N ASP A 121 -7.48 -4.49 -7.85
CA ASP A 121 -7.41 -5.92 -7.47
C ASP A 121 -5.95 -6.37 -7.24
N PRO A 122 -5.57 -6.85 -6.04
CA PRO A 122 -4.23 -7.37 -5.76
C PRO A 122 -3.82 -8.54 -6.66
N ASN A 123 -4.77 -9.32 -7.17
CA ASN A 123 -4.52 -10.41 -8.10
C ASN A 123 -4.30 -9.94 -9.54
N SER A 124 -4.52 -8.65 -9.82
CA SER A 124 -4.36 -8.02 -11.12
C SER A 124 -3.01 -7.31 -11.28
N ARG A 125 -2.10 -7.36 -10.30
CA ARG A 125 -0.73 -6.79 -10.43
C ARG A 125 0.04 -7.37 -11.61
N ASP A 126 0.06 -8.69 -11.76
CA ASP A 126 0.69 -9.37 -12.90
C ASP A 126 0.02 -9.01 -14.25
N TYR A 127 -1.27 -8.68 -14.22
CA TYR A 127 -2.02 -8.23 -15.39
C TYR A 127 -1.63 -6.80 -15.78
N MET A 128 -1.51 -5.90 -14.81
CA MET A 128 -1.11 -4.50 -15.00
C MET A 128 0.36 -4.36 -15.43
N ASP A 129 1.27 -5.14 -14.87
CA ASP A 129 2.69 -5.15 -15.26
C ASP A 129 2.88 -5.57 -16.73
N ARG A 130 1.97 -6.39 -17.27
CA ARG A 130 2.03 -6.83 -18.67
C ARG A 130 1.36 -5.86 -19.64
N LEU A 131 0.35 -5.09 -19.22
CA LEU A 131 -0.18 -3.99 -20.04
C LEU A 131 0.90 -2.97 -20.40
N GLN A 132 1.92 -2.81 -19.55
CA GLN A 132 3.08 -1.96 -19.82
C GLN A 132 3.94 -2.47 -20.99
N ASN A 133 3.95 -3.78 -21.25
CA ASN A 133 4.71 -4.41 -22.33
C ASN A 133 3.96 -4.42 -23.68
N ILE A 134 2.66 -4.11 -23.69
CA ILE A 134 1.87 -3.96 -24.92
C ILE A 134 2.10 -2.53 -25.47
N PRO A 135 2.37 -2.36 -26.78
CA PRO A 135 2.46 -1.05 -27.41
C PRO A 135 1.23 -0.20 -27.10
N GLU A 136 1.44 1.07 -26.78
CA GLU A 136 0.36 1.99 -26.36
C GLU A 136 -0.81 2.04 -27.35
N GLN A 137 -0.53 1.87 -28.66
CA GLN A 137 -1.52 1.85 -29.73
C GLN A 137 -2.42 0.60 -29.74
N GLU A 138 -1.99 -0.51 -29.14
CA GLU A 138 -2.72 -1.79 -29.12
C GLU A 138 -3.40 -2.07 -27.76
N ARG A 139 -3.00 -1.32 -26.72
CA ARG A 139 -3.48 -1.49 -25.34
C ARG A 139 -4.99 -1.24 -25.22
N ASP A 140 -5.50 -0.21 -25.88
CA ASP A 140 -6.92 0.15 -25.88
C ASP A 140 -7.80 -0.93 -26.50
N ALA A 141 -7.37 -1.47 -27.65
CA ALA A 141 -8.07 -2.56 -28.33
C ALA A 141 -8.05 -3.83 -27.48
N PHE A 142 -6.93 -4.10 -26.79
CA PHE A 142 -6.77 -5.25 -25.90
C PHE A 142 -7.63 -5.15 -24.62
N LEU A 143 -7.72 -3.99 -24.00
CA LEU A 143 -8.56 -3.78 -22.81
C LEU A 143 -10.03 -3.89 -23.18
N TYR A 144 -10.42 -3.27 -24.30
CA TYR A 144 -11.81 -3.28 -24.73
C TYR A 144 -12.28 -4.67 -25.16
N GLN A 145 -11.46 -5.46 -25.86
CA GLN A 145 -11.84 -6.83 -26.21
C GLN A 145 -12.08 -7.71 -24.97
N GLU A 146 -11.30 -7.54 -23.88
CA GLU A 146 -11.50 -8.31 -22.64
C GLU A 146 -12.77 -7.89 -21.92
N PHE A 147 -13.09 -6.60 -21.95
CA PHE A 147 -14.37 -6.08 -21.48
C PHE A 147 -15.54 -6.71 -22.25
N ILE A 148 -15.48 -6.73 -23.59
CA ILE A 148 -16.51 -7.37 -24.42
C ILE A 148 -16.60 -8.87 -24.13
N ARG A 149 -15.48 -9.57 -24.03
CA ARG A 149 -15.45 -11.01 -23.75
C ARG A 149 -16.06 -11.36 -22.39
N ALA A 150 -15.84 -10.54 -21.36
CA ALA A 150 -16.47 -10.75 -20.06
C ALA A 150 -18.01 -10.60 -20.11
N ASN A 151 -18.51 -9.77 -21.03
CA ASN A 151 -19.89 -9.32 -21.04
C ASN A 151 -20.72 -9.83 -22.24
N HIS A 152 -20.14 -10.50 -23.23
CA HIS A 152 -20.81 -10.88 -24.48
C HIS A 152 -22.08 -11.72 -24.26
N ALA A 153 -22.05 -12.64 -23.31
CA ALA A 153 -23.19 -13.48 -22.94
C ALA A 153 -24.39 -12.65 -22.43
N HIS A 154 -24.11 -11.55 -21.72
CA HIS A 154 -25.13 -10.61 -21.28
C HIS A 154 -25.62 -9.74 -22.45
N ARG A 155 -24.71 -9.26 -23.31
CA ARG A 155 -25.04 -8.47 -24.51
C ARG A 155 -26.02 -9.21 -25.41
N ILE A 156 -25.76 -10.50 -25.70
CA ILE A 156 -26.66 -11.28 -26.55
C ILE A 156 -28.04 -11.47 -25.92
N ARG A 157 -28.13 -11.62 -24.59
CA ARG A 157 -29.40 -11.74 -23.89
C ARG A 157 -30.28 -10.52 -24.11
N GLU A 158 -29.71 -9.32 -24.00
CA GLU A 158 -30.43 -8.07 -24.28
C GLU A 158 -30.84 -7.97 -25.76
N TRP A 159 -29.95 -8.34 -26.68
CA TRP A 159 -30.23 -8.30 -28.12
C TRP A 159 -31.35 -9.25 -28.56
N VAL A 160 -31.46 -10.42 -27.95
CA VAL A 160 -32.51 -11.41 -28.25
C VAL A 160 -33.85 -11.03 -27.61
N THR A 161 -33.84 -10.45 -26.41
CA THR A 161 -35.07 -10.05 -25.70
C THR A 161 -35.66 -8.75 -26.22
N GLY A 162 -34.81 -7.84 -26.70
CA GLY A 162 -35.20 -6.45 -27.03
C GLY A 162 -35.43 -5.58 -25.79
N GLU A 163 -35.13 -6.10 -24.59
CA GLU A 163 -35.15 -5.37 -23.33
C GLU A 163 -33.79 -4.68 -23.15
N HIS A 164 -33.52 -3.68 -24.00
CA HIS A 164 -32.30 -2.88 -23.92
C HIS A 164 -32.38 -1.97 -22.71
N ASP A 165 -31.69 -2.35 -21.64
CA ASP A 165 -31.34 -1.38 -20.62
C ASP A 165 -30.24 -0.48 -21.22
N ARG A 166 -30.24 0.82 -20.94
CA ARG A 166 -29.32 1.79 -21.60
C ARG A 166 -27.85 1.61 -21.20
N THR A 167 -27.53 0.48 -20.58
CA THR A 167 -26.30 0.13 -19.88
C THR A 167 -25.07 0.09 -20.80
N TRP A 168 -25.27 -0.14 -22.10
CA TRP A 168 -24.18 -0.31 -23.08
C TRP A 168 -24.15 0.79 -24.19
N GLY A 169 -24.98 1.84 -24.06
CA GLY A 169 -25.04 2.98 -25.00
C GLY A 169 -26.02 2.85 -26.18
N GLU A 170 -26.28 3.97 -26.90
CA GLU A 170 -27.24 4.05 -28.02
C GLU A 170 -26.69 3.46 -29.35
N HIS A 171 -25.38 3.22 -29.44
CA HIS A 171 -24.71 2.77 -30.68
C HIS A 171 -24.92 1.27 -30.98
N LEU A 172 -25.56 0.52 -30.08
CA LEU A 172 -25.82 -0.92 -30.21
C LEU A 172 -27.16 -1.25 -30.88
N ASP A 173 -28.04 -0.26 -31.01
CA ASP A 173 -29.35 -0.38 -31.62
C ASP A 173 -29.30 -1.04 -33.02
N PRO A 174 -28.34 -0.79 -33.92
CA PRO A 174 -28.36 -1.39 -35.26
C PRO A 174 -28.22 -2.93 -35.26
N VAL A 175 -27.30 -3.48 -34.47
CA VAL A 175 -27.06 -4.94 -34.40
C VAL A 175 -28.20 -5.61 -33.64
N ALA A 176 -28.63 -5.02 -32.53
CA ALA A 176 -29.74 -5.49 -31.73
C ALA A 176 -31.07 -5.49 -32.51
N ASN A 177 -31.32 -4.46 -33.32
CA ASN A 177 -32.50 -4.37 -34.20
C ASN A 177 -32.47 -5.44 -35.29
N GLU A 178 -31.31 -5.76 -35.88
CA GLU A 178 -31.22 -6.83 -36.87
C GLU A 178 -31.46 -8.21 -36.23
N ILE A 179 -30.90 -8.48 -35.05
CA ILE A 179 -31.15 -9.72 -34.29
C ILE A 179 -32.64 -9.84 -33.93
N THR A 180 -33.24 -8.76 -33.43
CA THR A 180 -34.67 -8.71 -33.14
C THR A 180 -35.50 -8.96 -34.40
N SER A 181 -35.13 -8.36 -35.53
CA SER A 181 -35.75 -8.57 -36.84
C SER A 181 -35.62 -10.03 -37.33
N ILE A 182 -34.52 -10.71 -37.03
CA ILE A 182 -34.36 -12.14 -37.36
C ILE A 182 -35.33 -13.00 -36.55
N LEU A 183 -35.53 -12.67 -35.27
CA LEU A 183 -36.27 -13.52 -34.32
C LEU A 183 -37.74 -13.12 -34.13
N HIS A 184 -38.20 -12.00 -34.69
CA HIS A 184 -39.52 -11.40 -34.37
C HIS A 184 -40.73 -12.32 -34.62
N THR A 185 -40.62 -13.30 -35.53
CA THR A 185 -41.69 -14.28 -35.81
C THR A 185 -41.82 -15.35 -34.74
N LEU A 186 -40.84 -15.50 -33.84
CA LEU A 186 -40.85 -16.48 -32.75
C LEU A 186 -41.64 -15.97 -31.52
N PRO A 187 -42.30 -16.87 -30.77
CA PRO A 187 -43.02 -16.50 -29.55
C PRO A 187 -42.12 -15.75 -28.55
N THR A 188 -42.64 -14.72 -27.90
CA THR A 188 -41.89 -13.91 -26.91
C THR A 188 -41.24 -14.77 -25.82
N ARG A 189 -41.96 -15.78 -25.33
CA ARG A 189 -41.42 -16.70 -24.32
C ARG A 189 -40.26 -17.54 -24.87
N PHE A 190 -40.35 -17.99 -26.12
CA PHE A 190 -39.28 -18.73 -26.79
C PHE A 190 -38.02 -17.87 -26.92
N ARG A 191 -38.18 -16.61 -27.35
CA ARG A 191 -37.06 -15.65 -27.41
C ARG A 191 -36.42 -15.42 -26.05
N ARG A 192 -37.21 -15.27 -24.98
CA ARG A 192 -36.70 -15.11 -23.62
C ARG A 192 -35.87 -16.32 -23.17
N ASN A 193 -36.39 -17.53 -23.35
CA ASN A 193 -35.64 -18.74 -23.00
C ASN A 193 -34.40 -18.95 -23.89
N LEU A 194 -34.44 -18.58 -25.18
CA LEU A 194 -33.26 -18.53 -26.03
C LEU A 194 -32.19 -17.58 -25.46
N ALA A 195 -32.60 -16.40 -25.01
CA ALA A 195 -31.73 -15.41 -24.40
C ALA A 195 -31.08 -15.93 -23.11
N ASP A 196 -31.87 -16.53 -22.21
CA ASP A 196 -31.39 -17.09 -20.95
C ASP A 196 -30.44 -18.29 -21.19
N ILE A 197 -30.70 -19.12 -22.22
CA ILE A 197 -29.79 -20.20 -22.64
C ILE A 197 -28.48 -19.63 -23.20
N CYS A 198 -28.53 -18.62 -24.06
CA CYS A 198 -27.33 -17.97 -24.60
C CYS A 198 -26.49 -17.29 -23.51
N GLU A 199 -27.07 -16.88 -22.38
CA GLU A 199 -26.31 -16.31 -21.25
C GLU A 199 -25.69 -17.40 -20.35
N SER A 200 -26.24 -18.63 -20.40
CA SER A 200 -25.98 -19.68 -19.42
C SER A 200 -24.53 -20.18 -19.35
N HIS A 201 -23.75 -20.07 -20.42
CA HIS A 201 -22.35 -20.52 -20.43
C HIS A 201 -21.43 -19.65 -19.55
N HIS A 202 -21.92 -18.50 -19.06
CA HIS A 202 -21.24 -17.62 -18.11
C HIS A 202 -21.85 -17.62 -16.69
N LYS A 203 -22.82 -18.49 -16.39
CA LYS A 203 -23.53 -18.49 -15.10
C LYS A 203 -23.39 -19.81 -14.34
N ASP A 204 -23.37 -19.75 -13.01
CA ASP A 204 -23.33 -20.94 -12.14
C ASP A 204 -24.70 -21.30 -11.53
N ASN A 205 -25.79 -20.97 -12.22
CA ASN A 205 -27.16 -21.10 -11.72
C ASN A 205 -28.06 -22.03 -12.55
N LEU A 206 -27.50 -22.97 -13.33
CA LEU A 206 -28.29 -23.79 -14.26
C LEU A 206 -29.31 -24.71 -13.58
N GLU A 207 -29.29 -24.86 -12.25
CA GLU A 207 -30.36 -25.55 -11.51
C GLU A 207 -31.59 -24.70 -11.21
N ASP A 208 -31.52 -23.38 -11.43
CA ASP A 208 -32.64 -22.47 -11.17
C ASP A 208 -33.76 -22.67 -12.20
N ARG A 209 -34.90 -23.15 -11.70
CA ARG A 209 -36.08 -23.47 -12.52
C ARG A 209 -36.82 -22.24 -13.04
N SER A 210 -36.57 -21.06 -12.48
CA SER A 210 -37.18 -19.81 -12.94
C SER A 210 -36.61 -19.37 -14.29
N TYR A 211 -35.31 -19.62 -14.52
CA TYR A 211 -34.62 -19.36 -15.78
C TYR A 211 -34.63 -20.59 -16.69
N PHE A 212 -34.40 -21.79 -16.12
CA PHE A 212 -34.25 -23.05 -16.86
C PHE A 212 -35.32 -24.09 -16.48
N PRO A 213 -36.60 -23.87 -16.83
CA PRO A 213 -37.67 -24.85 -16.63
C PRO A 213 -37.42 -26.17 -17.38
N LEU A 214 -37.75 -27.28 -16.72
CA LEU A 214 -37.63 -28.64 -17.28
C LEU A 214 -38.67 -28.96 -18.37
N CYS A 215 -39.82 -28.29 -18.33
CA CYS A 215 -40.91 -28.48 -19.28
C CYS A 215 -41.53 -27.12 -19.65
N GLN A 216 -40.89 -26.44 -20.60
CA GLN A 216 -41.36 -25.15 -21.10
C GLN A 216 -42.30 -25.34 -22.28
N ARG A 217 -43.52 -24.80 -22.19
CA ARG A 217 -44.53 -24.84 -23.26
C ARG A 217 -44.52 -23.56 -24.08
N TYR A 218 -44.54 -23.69 -25.41
CA TYR A 218 -44.59 -22.58 -26.37
C TYR A 218 -45.84 -22.56 -27.26
N GLY A 219 -46.73 -23.55 -27.14
CA GLY A 219 -47.97 -23.61 -27.91
C GLY A 219 -48.64 -24.98 -27.81
N PRO A 220 -48.84 -25.70 -28.94
CA PRO A 220 -49.46 -27.03 -28.93
C PRO A 220 -48.65 -28.05 -28.11
N PRO A 221 -49.22 -29.23 -27.76
CA PRO A 221 -48.58 -30.21 -26.89
C PRO A 221 -47.18 -30.67 -27.33
N GLU A 222 -46.91 -30.66 -28.63
CA GLU A 222 -45.63 -30.98 -29.26
C GLU A 222 -44.60 -29.83 -29.21
N ALA A 223 -45.01 -28.61 -28.83
CA ALA A 223 -44.15 -27.43 -28.70
C ALA A 223 -43.66 -27.26 -27.26
N VAL A 224 -42.89 -28.23 -26.77
CA VAL A 224 -42.30 -28.25 -25.44
C VAL A 224 -40.78 -28.38 -25.49
N ALA A 225 -40.09 -27.79 -24.51
CA ALA A 225 -38.65 -27.89 -24.40
C ALA A 225 -38.14 -28.03 -22.96
N ASN A 226 -37.11 -28.84 -22.78
CA ASN A 226 -36.29 -28.83 -21.57
C ASN A 226 -35.14 -27.82 -21.71
N THR A 227 -35.38 -26.60 -21.24
CA THR A 227 -34.43 -25.49 -21.39
C THR A 227 -33.15 -25.68 -20.59
N GLN A 228 -33.21 -26.39 -19.45
CA GLN A 228 -32.01 -26.72 -18.67
C GLN A 228 -31.10 -27.67 -19.43
N TYR A 229 -31.65 -28.74 -20.01
CA TYR A 229 -30.85 -29.69 -20.77
C TYR A 229 -30.13 -29.02 -21.94
N ILE A 230 -30.80 -28.09 -22.62
CA ILE A 230 -30.23 -27.32 -23.73
C ILE A 230 -29.11 -26.39 -23.23
N ALA A 231 -29.30 -25.69 -22.10
CA ALA A 231 -28.25 -24.88 -21.48
C ALA A 231 -27.01 -25.71 -21.09
N LEU A 232 -27.22 -26.91 -20.55
CA LEU A 232 -26.13 -27.85 -20.24
C LEU A 232 -25.38 -28.31 -21.50
N LEU A 233 -26.09 -28.54 -22.61
CA LEU A 233 -25.48 -28.89 -23.89
C LEU A 233 -24.66 -27.73 -24.45
N LEU A 234 -25.19 -26.51 -24.47
CA LEU A 234 -24.45 -25.33 -24.94
C LEU A 234 -23.18 -25.16 -24.12
N ARG A 235 -23.28 -25.08 -22.80
CA ARG A 235 -22.13 -24.93 -21.89
C ARG A 235 -21.10 -26.04 -22.04
N THR A 236 -21.54 -27.29 -22.21
CA THR A 236 -20.62 -28.43 -22.36
C THR A 236 -19.92 -28.40 -23.70
N THR A 237 -20.65 -28.15 -24.80
CA THR A 237 -20.03 -28.09 -26.12
C THR A 237 -19.10 -26.89 -26.25
N ASP A 238 -19.49 -25.75 -25.68
CA ASP A 238 -18.69 -24.53 -25.61
C ASP A 238 -17.33 -24.76 -24.93
N LEU A 239 -17.36 -25.47 -23.80
CA LEU A 239 -16.20 -25.86 -23.02
C LEU A 239 -15.34 -26.95 -23.67
N LEU A 240 -15.95 -27.87 -24.41
CA LEU A 240 -15.20 -28.95 -25.08
C LEU A 240 -14.65 -28.55 -26.44
N HIS A 241 -15.16 -27.47 -27.03
CA HIS A 241 -14.62 -26.89 -28.26
C HIS A 241 -13.42 -25.99 -27.93
N ILE A 242 -12.30 -26.63 -27.57
CA ILE A 242 -11.10 -25.95 -27.06
C ILE A 242 -10.44 -25.11 -28.15
N THR A 243 -10.62 -23.79 -28.07
CA THR A 243 -9.95 -22.78 -28.91
C THR A 243 -9.17 -21.79 -28.02
N LYS A 244 -8.15 -21.11 -28.57
CA LYS A 244 -7.25 -20.17 -27.86
C LYS A 244 -8.01 -19.05 -27.12
N ASP A 245 -9.18 -18.70 -27.66
CA ASP A 245 -10.10 -17.63 -27.28
C ASP A 245 -11.05 -17.96 -26.11
N ARG A 246 -11.17 -19.25 -25.75
CA ARG A 246 -12.17 -19.74 -24.77
C ARG A 246 -11.56 -20.23 -23.46
N THR A 247 -10.26 -20.05 -23.27
CA THR A 247 -9.62 -20.40 -22.01
C THR A 247 -9.76 -19.26 -21.00
N PRO A 248 -10.24 -19.50 -19.76
CA PRO A 248 -10.33 -18.46 -18.74
C PRO A 248 -8.99 -17.73 -18.63
N SER A 249 -9.01 -16.41 -18.80
CA SER A 249 -7.80 -15.62 -18.92
C SER A 249 -6.90 -15.73 -17.67
N ILE A 250 -7.44 -16.12 -16.51
CA ILE A 250 -6.67 -16.38 -15.29
C ILE A 250 -5.72 -17.59 -15.45
N MET A 251 -6.13 -18.69 -16.08
CA MET A 251 -5.31 -19.91 -16.21
C MET A 251 -4.11 -19.72 -17.17
N PHE A 252 -4.30 -19.06 -18.32
CA PHE A 252 -3.18 -18.77 -19.23
C PHE A 252 -2.25 -17.65 -18.72
N ARG A 253 -2.72 -16.79 -17.81
CA ARG A 253 -1.93 -15.64 -17.33
C ARG A 253 -0.80 -16.05 -16.40
N THR A 254 -0.94 -17.15 -15.66
CA THR A 254 0.11 -17.66 -14.76
C THR A 254 1.29 -18.31 -15.52
N LEU A 255 1.09 -18.73 -16.79
CA LEU A 255 2.06 -19.51 -17.56
C LEU A 255 2.90 -18.71 -18.60
N ASN A 256 2.85 -17.38 -18.58
CA ASN A 256 3.74 -16.50 -19.37
C ASN A 256 3.72 -16.76 -20.90
N ILE A 257 2.53 -16.77 -21.52
CA ILE A 257 2.35 -16.98 -22.98
C ILE A 257 1.83 -15.71 -23.66
N SER A 258 2.40 -14.55 -23.29
CA SER A 258 2.08 -13.27 -23.93
C SER A 258 3.17 -12.78 -24.88
N ASP A 259 4.29 -13.50 -25.02
CA ASP A 259 5.31 -13.19 -26.02
C ASP A 259 5.25 -14.19 -27.20
N LEU A 260 4.87 -13.67 -28.37
CA LEU A 260 5.26 -14.17 -29.70
C LEU A 260 4.70 -15.49 -30.27
N MET A 261 3.43 -15.86 -30.03
CA MET A 261 2.81 -16.91 -30.85
C MET A 261 1.43 -16.55 -31.38
N GLY A 262 1.36 -16.30 -32.70
CA GLY A 262 0.10 -16.25 -33.43
C GLY A 262 -0.66 -17.59 -33.32
N VAL A 263 -1.96 -17.57 -33.64
CA VAL A 263 -2.80 -18.78 -33.76
C VAL A 263 -2.14 -19.84 -34.67
N GLU A 264 -1.31 -19.40 -35.63
CA GLU A 264 -0.53 -20.27 -36.50
C GLU A 264 0.61 -21.01 -35.79
N GLU A 265 1.34 -20.42 -34.84
CA GLU A 265 2.37 -21.13 -34.06
C GLU A 265 1.76 -22.17 -33.13
N TRP A 266 0.64 -21.83 -32.47
CA TRP A 266 -0.08 -22.76 -31.58
C TRP A 266 -0.68 -23.95 -32.36
N LYS A 267 -1.23 -23.69 -33.56
CA LYS A 267 -1.68 -24.74 -34.50
C LYS A 267 -0.52 -25.55 -35.10
N LYS A 268 0.68 -24.97 -35.26
CA LYS A 268 1.89 -25.69 -35.70
C LYS A 268 2.43 -26.63 -34.62
N GLN A 269 2.30 -26.27 -33.35
CA GLN A 269 2.76 -27.07 -32.21
C GLN A 269 1.79 -28.19 -31.80
N MET A 270 0.53 -28.14 -32.22
CA MET A 270 -0.47 -29.18 -32.02
C MET A 270 -0.47 -30.14 -33.21
N GLY A 271 0.39 -31.17 -33.18
CA GLY A 271 0.47 -32.14 -34.28
C GLY A 271 -0.86 -32.87 -34.51
N THR A 272 -1.41 -33.44 -33.44
CA THR A 272 -2.74 -34.09 -33.42
C THR A 272 -3.54 -33.51 -32.26
N PHE A 273 -4.72 -32.92 -32.50
CA PHE A 273 -5.63 -32.46 -31.44
C PHE A 273 -7.04 -33.00 -31.70
N THR A 274 -7.61 -33.71 -30.73
CA THR A 274 -8.98 -34.25 -30.84
C THR A 274 -9.70 -34.24 -29.50
N VAL A 275 -11.00 -33.96 -29.54
CA VAL A 275 -11.91 -34.11 -28.39
C VAL A 275 -12.97 -35.11 -28.80
N SER A 276 -13.09 -36.20 -28.04
CA SER A 276 -14.04 -37.27 -28.35
C SER A 276 -14.39 -38.07 -27.10
N MET A 277 -15.41 -38.91 -27.21
CA MET A 277 -15.64 -39.97 -26.24
C MET A 277 -14.45 -40.95 -26.22
N LYS A 278 -14.11 -41.47 -25.04
CA LYS A 278 -12.96 -42.38 -24.85
C LYS A 278 -13.02 -43.62 -25.73
N THR A 279 -14.22 -44.14 -25.96
CA THR A 279 -14.49 -45.33 -26.77
C THR A 279 -15.05 -44.95 -28.13
N ARG A 280 -14.97 -45.85 -29.12
CA ARG A 280 -15.56 -45.60 -30.44
C ARG A 280 -17.08 -45.71 -30.47
N GLU A 281 -17.64 -46.52 -29.57
CA GLU A 281 -19.07 -46.79 -29.47
C GLU A 281 -19.57 -46.46 -28.06
N PHE A 282 -20.80 -45.97 -27.99
CA PHE A 282 -21.47 -45.59 -26.74
C PHE A 282 -22.25 -46.78 -26.19
N HIS A 283 -21.98 -47.17 -24.94
CA HIS A 283 -22.65 -48.29 -24.29
C HIS A 283 -23.19 -47.86 -22.92
N PRO A 284 -24.53 -47.78 -22.74
CA PRO A 284 -25.11 -47.21 -21.53
C PRO A 284 -24.75 -47.90 -20.21
N SER A 285 -24.37 -49.17 -20.27
CA SER A 285 -23.97 -49.97 -19.12
C SER A 285 -22.48 -49.87 -18.76
N GLU A 286 -21.68 -49.18 -19.56
CA GLU A 286 -20.22 -49.12 -19.43
C GLU A 286 -19.76 -47.70 -19.11
N ALA A 287 -19.37 -47.48 -17.85
CA ALA A 287 -18.99 -46.16 -17.35
C ALA A 287 -17.80 -45.52 -18.08
N ASP A 288 -16.93 -46.33 -18.70
CA ASP A 288 -15.80 -45.85 -19.50
C ASP A 288 -16.24 -45.18 -20.82
N THR A 289 -17.44 -45.49 -21.32
CA THR A 289 -17.99 -44.86 -22.54
C THR A 289 -18.59 -43.48 -22.28
N HIS A 290 -18.72 -43.09 -21.01
CA HIS A 290 -19.25 -41.79 -20.58
C HIS A 290 -18.13 -40.78 -20.25
N LEU A 291 -16.89 -41.09 -20.61
CA LEU A 291 -15.72 -40.24 -20.42
C LEU A 291 -15.41 -39.45 -21.69
N VAL A 292 -15.17 -38.15 -21.53
CA VAL A 292 -14.64 -37.31 -22.60
C VAL A 292 -13.12 -37.31 -22.51
N VAL A 293 -12.43 -37.52 -23.63
CA VAL A 293 -10.98 -37.49 -23.72
C VAL A 293 -10.54 -36.38 -24.66
N VAL A 294 -9.63 -35.55 -24.17
CA VAL A 294 -8.89 -34.55 -24.95
C VAL A 294 -7.52 -35.15 -25.24
N SER A 295 -7.25 -35.44 -26.51
CA SER A 295 -5.97 -36.01 -26.94
C SER A 295 -5.16 -34.96 -27.68
N ALA A 296 -3.91 -34.74 -27.25
CA ALA A 296 -3.01 -33.75 -27.85
C ALA A 296 -1.54 -34.18 -27.80
N ASP A 297 -0.83 -34.03 -28.91
CA ASP A 297 0.63 -34.24 -28.99
C ASP A 297 1.34 -32.89 -29.17
N PHE A 298 2.38 -32.65 -28.37
CA PHE A 298 3.18 -31.42 -28.38
C PHE A 298 4.68 -31.68 -28.56
N ASP A 299 5.38 -30.75 -29.19
CA ASP A 299 6.85 -30.76 -29.31
C ASP A 299 7.54 -30.00 -28.15
N GLU A 300 6.77 -29.23 -27.38
CA GLU A 300 7.25 -28.38 -26.28
C GLU A 300 6.47 -28.63 -24.98
N GLU A 301 7.13 -28.39 -23.83
CA GLU A 301 6.53 -28.63 -22.51
C GLU A 301 5.48 -27.56 -22.11
N ARG A 302 5.57 -26.34 -22.63
CA ARG A 302 4.69 -25.25 -22.18
C ARG A 302 3.22 -25.47 -22.54
N PRO A 303 2.85 -25.82 -23.80
CA PRO A 303 1.47 -26.12 -24.15
C PRO A 303 0.85 -27.27 -23.34
N PHE A 304 1.67 -28.23 -22.89
CA PHE A 304 1.25 -29.35 -22.04
C PHE A 304 0.65 -28.86 -20.71
N PHE A 305 1.34 -27.96 -20.00
CA PHE A 305 0.86 -27.46 -18.70
C PHE A 305 -0.45 -26.72 -18.83
N VAL A 306 -0.57 -25.89 -19.87
CA VAL A 306 -1.78 -25.09 -20.06
C VAL A 306 -2.99 -25.94 -20.39
N LEU A 307 -2.83 -26.89 -21.32
CA LEU A 307 -3.93 -27.78 -21.69
C LEU A 307 -4.32 -28.68 -20.51
N THR A 308 -3.35 -29.09 -19.68
CA THR A 308 -3.63 -29.86 -18.45
C THR A 308 -4.47 -29.06 -17.45
N GLU A 309 -4.14 -27.79 -17.22
CA GLU A 309 -4.93 -26.91 -16.36
C GLU A 309 -6.34 -26.68 -16.92
N TYR A 310 -6.44 -26.43 -18.22
CA TYR A 310 -7.74 -26.27 -18.88
C TYR A 310 -8.61 -27.51 -18.76
N ILE A 311 -8.04 -28.71 -18.95
CA ILE A 311 -8.77 -29.97 -18.77
C ILE A 311 -9.26 -30.11 -17.32
N ALA A 312 -8.45 -29.72 -16.33
CA ALA A 312 -8.87 -29.74 -14.94
C ALA A 312 -10.07 -28.81 -14.68
N TYR A 313 -10.04 -27.59 -15.24
CA TYR A 313 -11.17 -26.67 -15.20
C TYR A 313 -12.39 -27.27 -15.90
N ALA A 314 -12.22 -27.77 -17.13
CA ALA A 314 -13.31 -28.35 -17.91
C ALA A 314 -13.94 -29.56 -17.21
N ASN A 315 -13.12 -30.38 -16.55
CA ASN A 315 -13.59 -31.49 -15.72
C ASN A 315 -14.49 -31.01 -14.57
N GLN A 316 -14.07 -29.96 -13.83
CA GLN A 316 -14.88 -29.40 -12.75
C GLN A 316 -16.25 -28.90 -13.24
N GLN A 317 -16.26 -28.21 -14.38
CA GLN A 317 -17.50 -27.69 -14.99
C GLN A 317 -18.43 -28.82 -15.47
N ILE A 318 -17.89 -29.87 -16.11
CA ILE A 318 -18.66 -31.02 -16.57
C ILE A 318 -19.18 -31.86 -15.40
N GLU A 319 -18.39 -32.05 -14.34
CA GLU A 319 -18.86 -32.70 -13.11
C GLU A 319 -20.06 -31.94 -12.51
N GLN A 320 -20.03 -30.61 -12.52
CA GLN A 320 -21.14 -29.80 -12.05
C GLN A 320 -22.38 -29.94 -12.96
N ASN A 321 -22.21 -29.87 -14.28
CA ASN A 321 -23.28 -30.11 -15.25
C ASN A 321 -23.93 -31.48 -15.07
N HIS A 322 -23.11 -32.51 -14.85
CA HIS A 322 -23.58 -33.87 -14.59
C HIS A 322 -24.42 -33.96 -13.32
N ARG A 323 -24.01 -33.30 -12.23
CA ARG A 323 -24.78 -33.26 -10.98
C ARG A 323 -26.14 -32.62 -11.18
N TRP A 324 -26.21 -31.47 -11.87
CA TRP A 324 -27.47 -30.80 -12.16
C TRP A 324 -28.39 -31.66 -13.03
N ALA A 325 -27.86 -32.27 -14.10
CA ALA A 325 -28.63 -33.17 -14.95
C ALA A 325 -29.16 -34.39 -14.19
N SER A 326 -28.32 -35.01 -13.37
CA SER A 326 -28.66 -36.20 -12.58
C SER A 326 -29.75 -35.92 -11.56
N LYS A 327 -29.72 -34.73 -10.92
CA LYS A 327 -30.77 -34.26 -10.02
C LYS A 327 -32.10 -34.11 -10.77
N SER A 328 -32.09 -33.46 -11.94
CA SER A 328 -33.29 -33.25 -12.75
C SER A 328 -33.89 -34.54 -13.29
N GLN A 329 -33.08 -35.53 -13.67
CA GLN A 329 -33.56 -36.83 -14.18
C GLN A 329 -34.41 -37.62 -13.17
N GLN A 330 -34.41 -37.25 -11.89
CA GLN A 330 -35.29 -37.82 -10.88
C GLN A 330 -36.75 -37.36 -11.07
N GLU A 331 -36.98 -36.28 -11.81
CA GLU A 331 -38.28 -35.70 -12.10
C GLU A 331 -38.89 -36.29 -13.38
N ALA A 332 -40.22 -36.41 -13.43
CA ALA A 332 -40.91 -37.04 -14.57
C ALA A 332 -40.66 -36.32 -15.90
N ASP A 333 -40.61 -34.99 -15.88
CA ASP A 333 -40.43 -34.16 -17.07
C ASP A 333 -39.00 -34.20 -17.64
N ALA A 334 -38.00 -34.57 -16.84
CA ALA A 334 -36.60 -34.63 -17.25
C ALA A 334 -36.03 -36.06 -17.35
N LYS A 335 -36.85 -37.08 -17.08
CA LYS A 335 -36.43 -38.50 -17.02
C LYS A 335 -35.75 -39.03 -18.29
N HIS A 336 -36.11 -38.50 -19.46
CA HIS A 336 -35.57 -38.93 -20.75
C HIS A 336 -34.40 -38.08 -21.25
N TYR A 337 -34.00 -37.04 -20.50
CA TYR A 337 -32.91 -36.14 -20.87
C TYR A 337 -31.61 -36.59 -20.21
N TRP A 338 -31.03 -37.63 -20.79
CA TRP A 338 -29.83 -38.23 -20.23
C TRP A 338 -28.56 -37.49 -20.66
N PHE A 339 -27.77 -37.05 -19.68
CA PHE A 339 -26.46 -36.42 -19.82
C PHE A 339 -25.40 -37.33 -19.13
N PRO A 340 -24.71 -38.19 -19.90
CA PRO A 340 -23.86 -39.24 -19.32
C PRO A 340 -22.49 -38.72 -18.86
N TRP A 341 -22.02 -37.61 -19.43
CA TRP A 341 -20.66 -37.10 -19.25
C TRP A 341 -20.44 -36.65 -17.82
N TYR A 342 -19.55 -37.30 -17.09
CA TYR A 342 -19.25 -36.97 -15.70
C TYR A 342 -17.79 -36.60 -15.46
N ARG A 343 -16.93 -36.75 -16.48
CA ARG A 343 -15.50 -36.50 -16.35
C ARG A 343 -14.84 -36.23 -17.69
N VAL A 344 -13.83 -35.36 -17.68
CA VAL A 344 -12.90 -35.11 -18.79
C VAL A 344 -11.51 -35.60 -18.40
N GLU A 345 -10.86 -36.35 -19.29
CA GLU A 345 -9.49 -36.83 -19.14
C GLU A 345 -8.61 -36.27 -20.27
N GLY A 346 -7.32 -36.04 -19.97
CA GLY A 346 -6.32 -35.66 -20.97
C GLY A 346 -5.41 -36.83 -21.33
N ASP A 347 -5.31 -37.16 -22.61
CA ASP A 347 -4.21 -37.96 -23.19
C ASP A 347 -3.25 -37.00 -23.89
N ILE A 348 -2.47 -36.28 -23.09
CA ILE A 348 -1.54 -35.26 -23.58
C ILE A 348 -0.11 -35.81 -23.53
N ARG A 349 0.62 -35.70 -24.64
CA ARG A 349 1.99 -36.21 -24.77
C ARG A 349 2.94 -35.13 -25.24
N VAL A 350 4.20 -35.25 -24.86
CA VAL A 350 5.29 -34.38 -25.32
C VAL A 350 6.36 -35.26 -25.99
N GLU A 351 6.80 -34.92 -27.21
CA GLU A 351 7.85 -35.69 -27.89
C GLU A 351 9.16 -35.72 -27.08
N GLY A 352 9.83 -36.87 -27.05
CA GLY A 352 11.17 -37.02 -26.46
C GLY A 352 11.22 -37.23 -24.94
N ASN A 353 10.14 -36.98 -24.19
CA ASN A 353 10.06 -37.22 -22.74
C ASN A 353 8.66 -37.66 -22.33
N GLU A 354 8.50 -38.75 -21.57
CA GLU A 354 7.23 -39.00 -20.87
C GLU A 354 7.03 -37.93 -19.79
N PRO A 355 6.01 -37.06 -19.88
CA PRO A 355 5.80 -36.04 -18.87
C PRO A 355 5.47 -36.70 -17.53
N ARG A 356 6.28 -36.41 -16.51
CA ARG A 356 6.01 -36.78 -15.11
C ARG A 356 5.59 -35.51 -14.37
N PRO A 357 4.28 -35.18 -14.34
CA PRO A 357 3.83 -33.99 -13.64
C PRO A 357 4.22 -34.09 -12.16
N MET A 358 4.97 -33.10 -11.67
CA MET A 358 5.31 -32.95 -10.27
C MET A 358 4.52 -31.78 -9.70
N ARG A 359 3.99 -31.96 -8.49
CA ARG A 359 3.32 -30.91 -7.73
C ARG A 359 4.01 -30.77 -6.38
N PHE A 360 4.01 -29.56 -5.83
CA PHE A 360 4.35 -29.40 -4.42
C PHE A 360 3.27 -30.08 -3.59
N GLU A 361 3.67 -31.07 -2.78
CA GLU A 361 2.80 -31.71 -1.82
C GLU A 361 3.02 -31.05 -0.45
N LEU A 362 1.95 -30.53 0.14
CA LEU A 362 1.97 -29.95 1.47
C LEU A 362 1.77 -31.07 2.51
N ASP A 363 2.76 -31.26 3.38
CA ASP A 363 2.59 -32.07 4.58
C ASP A 363 1.69 -31.30 5.55
N ARG A 364 0.40 -31.62 5.54
CA ARG A 364 -0.62 -31.00 6.40
C ARG A 364 -0.24 -31.05 7.87
N GLY A 365 0.39 -32.14 8.34
CA GLY A 365 0.78 -32.30 9.73
C GLY A 365 1.92 -31.35 10.11
N ARG A 366 2.95 -31.25 9.28
CA ARG A 366 4.07 -30.30 9.48
C ARG A 366 3.65 -28.84 9.34
N LEU A 367 2.77 -28.53 8.40
CA LEU A 367 2.25 -27.18 8.21
C LEU A 367 1.50 -26.70 9.46
N LEU A 368 0.59 -27.52 10.00
CA LEU A 368 -0.12 -27.20 11.23
C LEU A 368 0.84 -27.04 12.42
N ASN A 369 1.89 -27.87 12.52
CA ASN A 369 2.91 -27.73 13.55
C ASN A 369 3.77 -26.46 13.38
N LEU A 370 4.00 -25.99 12.15
CA LEU A 370 4.68 -24.72 11.88
C LEU A 370 3.81 -23.51 12.29
N LEU A 371 2.50 -23.57 12.03
CA LEU A 371 1.53 -22.54 12.40
C LEU A 371 1.30 -22.46 13.92
N VAL A 372 1.39 -23.60 14.61
CA VAL A 372 1.18 -23.72 16.06
C VAL A 372 2.50 -23.64 16.84
N GLY A 373 3.64 -23.82 16.19
CA GLY A 373 4.95 -23.82 16.83
C GLY A 373 5.56 -22.42 17.00
N HIS A 374 6.76 -22.38 17.58
CA HIS A 374 7.56 -21.17 17.82
C HIS A 374 7.94 -20.40 16.53
N THR A 375 7.67 -20.94 15.33
CA THR A 375 8.10 -20.34 14.07
C THR A 375 7.29 -19.11 13.66
N ILE A 376 6.00 -19.05 14.01
CA ILE A 376 5.13 -17.88 13.75
C ILE A 376 4.79 -17.15 15.05
N TYR A 377 4.59 -17.89 16.15
CA TYR A 377 4.27 -17.32 17.45
C TYR A 377 5.31 -17.76 18.49
N ASN A 378 6.24 -16.87 18.82
CA ASN A 378 7.23 -17.12 19.88
C ASN A 378 6.65 -16.94 21.29
N ASP A 379 5.53 -16.22 21.43
CA ASP A 379 4.90 -15.89 22.71
C ASP A 379 3.56 -16.64 22.90
N PRO A 380 3.45 -17.55 23.89
CA PRO A 380 2.21 -18.29 24.15
C PRO A 380 1.04 -17.40 24.59
N THR A 381 1.31 -16.18 25.07
CA THR A 381 0.27 -15.22 25.47
C THR A 381 -0.57 -14.72 24.29
N VAL A 382 -0.09 -14.90 23.06
CA VAL A 382 -0.83 -14.61 21.83
C VAL A 382 -2.15 -15.39 21.75
N ALA A 383 -2.24 -16.57 22.37
CA ALA A 383 -3.50 -17.32 22.44
C ALA A 383 -4.63 -16.51 23.10
N VAL A 384 -4.30 -15.74 24.14
CA VAL A 384 -5.26 -14.87 24.84
C VAL A 384 -5.63 -13.68 23.95
N ARG A 385 -4.65 -13.09 23.24
CA ARG A 385 -4.87 -11.99 22.29
C ARG A 385 -5.86 -12.38 21.19
N GLU A 386 -5.62 -13.50 20.51
CA GLU A 386 -6.47 -13.95 19.40
C GLU A 386 -7.90 -14.28 19.85
N LEU A 387 -8.06 -14.90 21.04
CA LEU A 387 -9.39 -15.16 21.60
C LEU A 387 -10.16 -13.87 21.90
N LEU A 388 -9.48 -12.87 22.49
CA LEU A 388 -10.12 -11.59 22.81
C LEU A 388 -10.43 -10.78 21.57
N GLN A 389 -9.56 -10.82 20.55
CA GLN A 389 -9.83 -10.18 19.26
C GLN A 389 -11.11 -10.74 18.62
N ASN A 390 -11.22 -12.07 18.54
CA ASN A 390 -12.41 -12.73 18.01
C ASN A 390 -13.68 -12.40 18.84
N ALA A 391 -13.56 -12.38 20.17
CA ALA A 391 -14.65 -12.03 21.08
C ALA A 391 -15.11 -10.57 20.90
N ILE A 392 -14.16 -9.63 20.81
CA ILE A 392 -14.44 -8.21 20.61
C ILE A 392 -15.05 -7.98 19.22
N ASP A 393 -14.54 -8.61 18.17
CA ASP A 393 -15.10 -8.52 16.81
C ASP A 393 -16.53 -9.10 16.75
N SER A 394 -16.78 -10.22 17.42
CA SER A 394 -18.10 -10.84 17.54
C SER A 394 -19.12 -9.89 18.16
N VAL A 395 -18.74 -9.20 19.25
CA VAL A 395 -19.58 -8.20 19.94
C VAL A 395 -19.80 -6.95 19.09
N ARG A 396 -18.74 -6.43 18.47
CA ARG A 396 -18.83 -5.26 17.59
C ARG A 396 -19.72 -5.55 16.38
N TYR A 397 -19.62 -6.75 15.82
CA TYR A 397 -20.39 -7.12 14.65
C TYR A 397 -21.87 -7.30 14.98
N GLN A 398 -22.19 -7.91 16.14
CA GLN A 398 -23.57 -7.96 16.60
C GLN A 398 -24.15 -6.56 16.77
N TYR A 399 -23.41 -5.66 17.43
CA TYR A 399 -23.85 -4.27 17.59
C TYR A 399 -24.02 -3.55 16.23
N TYR A 400 -23.18 -3.84 15.24
CA TYR A 400 -23.33 -3.30 13.88
C TYR A 400 -24.62 -3.79 13.20
N LEU A 401 -24.95 -5.08 13.35
CA LEU A 401 -26.21 -5.63 12.84
C LEU A 401 -27.41 -5.01 13.55
N ASP A 402 -27.35 -4.89 14.88
CA ASP A 402 -28.39 -4.28 15.69
C ASP A 402 -28.60 -2.81 15.32
N ASP A 403 -27.53 -2.02 15.10
CA ASP A 403 -27.62 -0.62 14.63
C ASP A 403 -28.27 -0.52 13.26
N ARG A 404 -27.90 -1.42 12.34
CA ARG A 404 -28.48 -1.47 11.00
C ARG A 404 -29.97 -1.75 11.05
N ASP A 405 -30.41 -2.66 11.91
CA ASP A 405 -31.81 -3.06 12.05
C ASP A 405 -32.63 -2.03 12.86
N ALA A 406 -32.06 -1.47 13.94
CA ALA A 406 -32.71 -0.49 14.83
C ALA A 406 -32.86 0.91 14.23
N ARG A 407 -32.13 1.26 13.14
CA ARG A 407 -32.44 2.43 12.31
C ARG A 407 -33.88 2.42 11.78
N SER A 408 -34.57 1.29 11.85
CA SER A 408 -36.00 1.15 11.58
C SER A 408 -36.93 1.49 12.77
N GLU A 409 -36.47 1.45 14.04
CA GLU A 409 -37.35 1.44 15.23
C GLU A 409 -36.95 2.37 16.41
N SER A 410 -35.82 3.09 16.35
CA SER A 410 -35.42 4.13 17.35
C SER A 410 -35.33 3.67 18.82
N LEU A 411 -34.82 2.46 19.08
CA LEU A 411 -34.53 1.97 20.44
C LEU A 411 -33.05 2.26 20.83
N PRO A 412 -32.76 2.55 22.11
CA PRO A 412 -31.38 2.69 22.58
C PRO A 412 -30.66 1.33 22.53
N LEU A 413 -29.62 1.23 21.72
CA LEU A 413 -28.78 0.04 21.61
C LEU A 413 -27.65 0.07 22.63
N GLN A 414 -27.41 -1.07 23.27
CA GLN A 414 -26.29 -1.28 24.19
C GLN A 414 -25.32 -2.29 23.57
N MET A 415 -24.06 -1.92 23.43
CA MET A 415 -23.02 -2.86 22.99
C MET A 415 -22.82 -3.96 24.04
N GLY A 416 -22.72 -5.20 23.59
CA GLY A 416 -22.42 -6.36 24.44
C GLY A 416 -21.05 -6.27 25.12
N ARG A 417 -20.71 -7.29 25.90
CA ARG A 417 -19.42 -7.35 26.62
C ARG A 417 -18.71 -8.69 26.45
N VAL A 418 -17.43 -8.70 26.82
CA VAL A 418 -16.59 -9.89 26.92
C VAL A 418 -16.26 -10.16 28.39
N SER A 419 -16.40 -11.40 28.83
CA SER A 419 -16.05 -11.87 30.18
C SER A 419 -14.92 -12.89 30.10
N VAL A 420 -13.86 -12.68 30.88
CA VAL A 420 -12.71 -13.58 31.00
C VAL A 420 -12.67 -14.13 32.41
N LYS A 421 -12.81 -15.44 32.58
CA LYS A 421 -12.83 -16.10 33.89
C LYS A 421 -11.61 -16.98 34.06
N TRP A 422 -10.89 -16.80 35.17
CA TRP A 422 -9.77 -17.66 35.57
C TRP A 422 -10.13 -18.51 36.79
N HIS A 423 -10.02 -19.84 36.61
CA HIS A 423 -10.19 -20.83 37.66
C HIS A 423 -8.87 -21.54 37.95
N ASP A 424 -8.10 -20.99 38.89
CA ASP A 424 -6.77 -21.46 39.25
C ASP A 424 -6.72 -22.96 39.61
N GLY A 425 -7.64 -23.43 40.47
CA GLY A 425 -7.67 -24.83 40.91
C GLY A 425 -7.88 -25.87 39.79
N LYS A 426 -8.44 -25.46 38.64
CA LYS A 426 -8.59 -26.31 37.44
C LYS A 426 -7.64 -25.91 36.30
N ARG A 427 -6.81 -24.87 36.50
CA ARG A 427 -6.05 -24.17 35.45
C ARG A 427 -6.89 -23.89 34.21
N GLN A 428 -8.13 -23.44 34.43
CA GLN A 428 -9.11 -23.26 33.38
C GLN A 428 -9.29 -21.77 33.08
N LEU A 429 -9.05 -21.39 31.82
CA LEU A 429 -9.32 -20.06 31.28
C LEU A 429 -10.60 -20.13 30.43
N ILE A 430 -11.55 -19.25 30.69
CA ILE A 430 -12.81 -19.16 29.95
C ILE A 430 -12.93 -17.75 29.38
N VAL A 431 -13.11 -17.63 28.07
CA VAL A 431 -13.44 -16.37 27.39
C VAL A 431 -14.85 -16.49 26.85
N GLN A 432 -15.74 -15.60 27.25
CA GLN A 432 -17.14 -15.56 26.86
C GLN A 432 -17.49 -14.20 26.26
N ASP A 433 -18.15 -14.19 25.11
CA ASP A 433 -18.65 -12.98 24.46
C ASP A 433 -20.16 -13.04 24.24
N GLN A 434 -20.78 -11.87 24.29
CA GLN A 434 -22.20 -11.66 23.95
C GLN A 434 -22.36 -11.20 22.49
N GLY A 435 -21.50 -11.68 21.59
CA GLY A 435 -21.53 -11.31 20.18
C GLY A 435 -22.39 -12.24 19.33
N VAL A 436 -22.21 -12.19 18.01
CA VAL A 436 -23.09 -12.85 17.02
C VAL A 436 -23.11 -14.38 17.10
N GLY A 437 -22.03 -14.98 17.61
CA GLY A 437 -21.85 -16.44 17.63
C GLY A 437 -21.78 -17.09 16.25
N MET A 438 -21.88 -18.42 16.19
CA MET A 438 -21.67 -19.21 14.97
C MET A 438 -22.75 -20.27 14.77
N ASP A 439 -23.19 -20.40 13.52
CA ASP A 439 -24.00 -21.52 13.04
C ASP A 439 -23.11 -22.63 12.44
N LEU A 440 -23.72 -23.73 12.01
CA LEU A 440 -23.01 -24.88 11.46
C LEU A 440 -22.20 -24.54 10.20
N ASP A 441 -22.68 -23.61 9.38
CA ASP A 441 -21.99 -23.21 8.14
C ASP A 441 -20.76 -22.37 8.43
N ILE A 442 -20.84 -21.42 9.36
CA ILE A 442 -19.68 -20.66 9.84
C ILE A 442 -18.65 -21.60 10.47
N ILE A 443 -19.10 -22.56 11.27
CA ILE A 443 -18.21 -23.55 11.89
C ILE A 443 -17.46 -24.34 10.80
N LYS A 444 -18.16 -24.87 9.79
CA LYS A 444 -17.54 -25.70 8.74
C LYS A 444 -16.60 -24.91 7.84
N HIS A 445 -16.98 -23.71 7.43
CA HIS A 445 -16.24 -22.98 6.40
C HIS A 445 -15.20 -22.01 6.94
N HIS A 446 -15.28 -21.61 8.23
CA HIS A 446 -14.36 -20.62 8.82
C HIS A 446 -13.65 -21.13 10.07
N LEU A 447 -14.36 -21.74 11.04
CA LEU A 447 -13.69 -22.26 12.24
C LEU A 447 -12.83 -23.51 11.95
N MET A 448 -13.34 -24.39 11.08
CA MET A 448 -12.71 -25.67 10.73
C MET A 448 -11.75 -25.59 9.53
N THR A 449 -11.76 -24.47 8.80
CA THR A 449 -10.93 -24.27 7.61
C THR A 449 -9.79 -23.31 7.93
N VAL A 450 -8.58 -23.85 8.00
CA VAL A 450 -7.37 -23.06 8.30
C VAL A 450 -7.13 -22.03 7.21
N GLY A 451 -6.95 -20.77 7.61
CA GLY A 451 -6.72 -19.65 6.69
C GLY A 451 -7.99 -19.01 6.14
N ALA A 452 -9.18 -19.51 6.51
CA ALA A 452 -10.45 -18.93 6.11
C ALA A 452 -11.03 -18.07 7.23
N SER A 453 -11.03 -16.75 7.06
CA SER A 453 -11.71 -15.82 7.97
C SER A 453 -13.12 -15.51 7.48
N PHE A 454 -14.10 -15.56 8.40
CA PHE A 454 -15.50 -15.19 8.11
C PHE A 454 -15.60 -13.77 7.54
N TYR A 455 -14.88 -12.82 8.16
CA TYR A 455 -14.88 -11.43 7.78
C TYR A 455 -14.19 -11.13 6.43
N ASP A 456 -13.42 -12.10 5.90
CA ASP A 456 -12.81 -11.99 4.58
C ASP A 456 -13.61 -12.68 3.46
N SER A 457 -14.72 -13.34 3.80
CA SER A 457 -15.58 -14.01 2.81
C SER A 457 -16.22 -13.00 1.83
N PRO A 458 -16.43 -13.38 0.55
CA PRO A 458 -17.07 -12.51 -0.43
C PRO A 458 -18.46 -12.02 0.01
N ALA A 459 -19.27 -12.90 0.60
CA ALA A 459 -20.60 -12.56 1.11
C ALA A 459 -20.53 -11.47 2.19
N PHE A 460 -19.62 -11.61 3.16
CA PHE A 460 -19.45 -10.60 4.22
C PHE A 460 -19.02 -9.24 3.66
N LYS A 461 -18.09 -9.23 2.69
CA LYS A 461 -17.59 -7.99 2.09
C LYS A 461 -18.67 -7.22 1.32
N VAL A 462 -19.67 -7.91 0.78
CA VAL A 462 -20.82 -7.30 0.10
C VAL A 462 -21.84 -6.82 1.13
N ASP A 463 -22.21 -7.66 2.10
CA ASP A 463 -23.32 -7.40 3.02
C ASP A 463 -22.96 -6.46 4.19
N SER A 464 -21.67 -6.29 4.49
CA SER A 464 -21.15 -5.58 5.67
C SER A 464 -19.86 -4.81 5.36
N ALA A 465 -19.82 -4.13 4.21
CA ALA A 465 -18.64 -3.42 3.70
C ALA A 465 -18.06 -2.38 4.68
N ASP A 466 -18.91 -1.78 5.53
CA ASP A 466 -18.53 -0.73 6.49
C ASP A 466 -17.92 -1.28 7.80
N PHE A 467 -18.00 -2.60 8.03
CA PHE A 467 -17.46 -3.22 9.24
C PHE A 467 -15.98 -3.58 9.06
N ILE A 468 -15.13 -3.08 9.95
CA ILE A 468 -13.68 -3.33 9.93
C ILE A 468 -13.29 -4.28 11.07
N PRO A 469 -13.04 -5.58 10.78
CA PRO A 469 -12.64 -6.56 11.79
C PRO A 469 -11.18 -6.39 12.20
N ILE A 470 -10.87 -6.77 13.43
CA ILE A 470 -9.49 -6.98 13.89
C ILE A 470 -8.95 -8.30 13.31
N SER A 471 -9.81 -9.31 13.21
CA SER A 471 -9.51 -10.68 12.82
C SER A 471 -9.50 -10.85 11.29
N ARG A 472 -8.36 -11.27 10.72
CA ARG A 472 -8.14 -11.33 9.26
C ARG A 472 -7.67 -12.70 8.74
N PHE A 473 -6.74 -13.34 9.45
CA PHE A 473 -5.99 -14.47 8.88
C PHE A 473 -6.64 -15.86 9.01
N GLY A 474 -7.67 -16.05 9.85
CA GLY A 474 -8.32 -17.36 9.99
C GLY A 474 -7.44 -18.47 10.62
N ILE A 475 -6.44 -18.10 11.44
CA ILE A 475 -5.56 -19.04 12.15
C ILE A 475 -5.63 -18.89 13.69
N GLY A 476 -6.39 -17.92 14.20
CA GLY A 476 -6.38 -17.54 15.61
C GLY A 476 -6.69 -18.69 16.57
N ILE A 477 -7.63 -19.58 16.24
CA ILE A 477 -7.97 -20.72 17.12
C ILE A 477 -6.83 -21.72 17.28
N LEU A 478 -5.93 -21.82 16.29
CA LEU A 478 -4.78 -22.72 16.33
C LEU A 478 -3.80 -22.34 17.44
N THR A 479 -3.71 -21.05 17.77
CA THR A 479 -2.86 -20.54 18.85
C THR A 479 -3.27 -21.10 20.22
N CYS A 480 -4.53 -21.51 20.41
CA CYS A 480 -4.98 -22.13 21.66
C CYS A 480 -4.27 -23.46 21.94
N PHE A 481 -3.86 -24.18 20.89
CA PHE A 481 -3.10 -25.43 21.03
C PHE A 481 -1.64 -25.21 21.48
N MET A 482 -1.15 -23.95 21.52
CA MET A 482 0.13 -23.60 22.15
C MET A 482 0.08 -23.67 23.68
N VAL A 483 -1.11 -23.55 24.27
CA VAL A 483 -1.28 -23.47 25.72
C VAL A 483 -2.19 -24.55 26.29
N SER A 484 -3.01 -25.22 25.47
CA SER A 484 -4.01 -26.19 25.91
C SER A 484 -4.11 -27.39 24.96
N ASP A 485 -4.26 -28.60 25.52
CA ASP A 485 -4.67 -29.81 24.79
C ASP A 485 -6.19 -30.05 24.89
N ASN A 486 -6.94 -29.16 25.55
CA ASN A 486 -8.37 -29.30 25.76
C ASN A 486 -9.03 -27.95 25.49
N VAL A 487 -9.50 -27.78 24.26
CA VAL A 487 -10.26 -26.60 23.82
C VAL A 487 -11.72 -27.02 23.70
N GLU A 488 -12.61 -26.36 24.43
CA GLU A 488 -14.06 -26.52 24.28
C GLU A 488 -14.67 -25.21 23.82
N ILE A 489 -15.40 -25.26 22.70
CA ILE A 489 -16.13 -24.12 22.15
C ILE A 489 -17.61 -24.44 22.28
N ARG A 490 -18.36 -23.49 22.83
CA ARG A 490 -19.83 -23.49 22.84
C ARG A 490 -20.30 -22.18 22.25
N THR A 491 -21.22 -22.22 21.31
CA THR A 491 -21.64 -21.03 20.57
C THR A 491 -23.13 -21.13 20.25
N TRP A 492 -23.81 -19.99 20.26
CA TRP A 492 -25.21 -19.83 19.90
C TRP A 492 -25.33 -18.75 18.84
N LYS A 493 -26.19 -19.00 17.84
CA LYS A 493 -26.59 -17.99 16.87
C LYS A 493 -28.06 -18.23 16.50
N ASN A 494 -28.89 -17.20 16.59
CA ASN A 494 -30.32 -17.28 16.30
C ASN A 494 -31.03 -18.43 17.06
N GLY A 495 -30.67 -18.64 18.33
CA GLY A 495 -31.22 -19.70 19.17
C GLY A 495 -30.71 -21.12 18.90
N GLN A 496 -29.87 -21.34 17.89
CA GLN A 496 -29.25 -22.64 17.62
C GLN A 496 -27.88 -22.74 18.30
N GLY A 497 -27.72 -23.76 19.16
CA GLY A 497 -26.50 -23.96 19.94
C GLY A 497 -25.64 -25.12 19.43
N HIS A 498 -24.32 -24.91 19.37
CA HIS A 498 -23.35 -25.92 18.98
C HIS A 498 -22.21 -26.03 20.01
N ARG A 499 -21.71 -27.25 20.22
CA ARG A 499 -20.53 -27.54 21.03
C ARG A 499 -19.51 -28.34 20.25
N ILE A 500 -18.24 -27.93 20.37
CA ILE A 500 -17.09 -28.60 19.79
C ILE A 500 -16.05 -28.81 20.87
N ARG A 501 -15.47 -30.02 20.94
CA ARG A 501 -14.30 -30.32 21.76
C ARG A 501 -13.14 -30.68 20.87
N MET A 502 -12.02 -30.02 21.10
CA MET A 502 -10.81 -30.22 20.32
C MET A 502 -9.67 -30.61 21.26
N SER A 503 -9.00 -31.71 20.94
CA SER A 503 -7.91 -32.26 21.75
C SER A 503 -6.55 -32.24 21.07
N SER A 504 -6.51 -32.06 19.75
CA SER A 504 -5.29 -31.99 18.94
C SER A 504 -5.63 -31.45 17.57
N VAL A 505 -4.77 -30.59 17.03
CA VAL A 505 -4.89 -29.94 15.71
C VAL A 505 -5.10 -30.92 14.55
N GLN A 506 -4.68 -32.18 14.70
CA GLN A 506 -4.72 -33.21 13.66
C GLN A 506 -5.90 -34.19 13.79
N ALA A 507 -6.75 -34.04 14.81
CA ALA A 507 -7.85 -34.97 15.07
C ALA A 507 -9.15 -34.56 14.33
N ASP A 508 -9.97 -35.56 14.02
CA ASP A 508 -11.37 -35.32 13.64
C ASP A 508 -12.18 -34.94 14.89
N TYR A 509 -13.02 -33.91 14.79
CA TYR A 509 -13.85 -33.46 15.90
C TYR A 509 -15.33 -33.74 15.66
N LEU A 510 -16.05 -33.98 16.75
CA LEU A 510 -17.50 -34.14 16.72
C LEU A 510 -18.17 -32.83 17.13
N ILE A 511 -19.14 -32.39 16.33
CA ILE A 511 -20.04 -31.28 16.66
C ILE A 511 -21.26 -31.89 17.37
N LYS A 512 -21.63 -31.33 18.52
CA LYS A 512 -22.87 -31.67 19.23
C LYS A 512 -23.81 -30.48 19.23
N GLU A 513 -25.04 -30.66 18.78
CA GLU A 513 -26.12 -29.70 18.96
C GLU A 513 -26.51 -29.59 20.44
N LEU A 514 -26.64 -28.37 20.93
CA LEU A 514 -27.01 -28.04 22.30
C LEU A 514 -28.51 -27.75 22.37
N ARG A 515 -29.13 -28.16 23.48
CA ARG A 515 -30.55 -27.86 23.76
C ARG A 515 -30.65 -26.62 24.64
N ASP A 516 -31.83 -26.02 24.76
CA ASP A 516 -32.04 -24.84 25.61
C ASP A 516 -31.64 -25.07 27.08
N GLY A 517 -31.75 -26.30 27.58
CA GLY A 517 -31.30 -26.67 28.93
C GLY A 517 -29.77 -26.82 29.11
N ASP A 518 -28.98 -26.75 28.03
CA ASP A 518 -27.51 -26.82 28.05
C ASP A 518 -26.84 -25.43 28.19
N ARG A 519 -27.64 -24.35 28.30
CA ARG A 519 -27.18 -22.96 28.51
C ARG A 519 -26.52 -22.81 29.90
N ILE A 520 -25.35 -22.17 29.99
CA ILE A 520 -24.52 -22.21 31.21
C ILE A 520 -24.85 -21.07 32.20
N THR A 521 -25.32 -19.90 31.77
CA THR A 521 -25.67 -18.79 32.69
C THR A 521 -26.51 -17.70 32.01
N GLY A 522 -27.56 -17.21 32.68
CA GLY A 522 -28.31 -15.99 32.32
C GLY A 522 -29.43 -16.19 31.29
N GLU A 523 -30.59 -15.58 31.52
CA GLU A 523 -31.86 -15.84 30.82
C GLU A 523 -31.98 -15.27 29.38
N ASP A 524 -30.96 -14.65 28.77
CA ASP A 524 -31.16 -13.83 27.55
C ASP A 524 -30.17 -14.00 26.36
N ASP A 525 -29.30 -15.02 26.31
CA ASP A 525 -28.35 -15.12 25.18
C ASP A 525 -28.94 -15.94 24.00
N GLU A 526 -29.63 -15.28 23.06
CA GLU A 526 -29.98 -15.86 21.74
C GLU A 526 -28.75 -16.06 20.82
N HIS A 527 -27.63 -15.40 21.16
CA HIS A 527 -26.36 -15.39 20.43
C HIS A 527 -25.17 -15.28 21.40
N GLY A 528 -23.97 -15.71 20.97
CA GLY A 528 -22.72 -15.56 21.72
C GLY A 528 -21.78 -16.76 21.62
N THR A 529 -20.54 -16.62 22.10
CA THR A 529 -19.57 -17.73 22.13
C THR A 529 -18.86 -17.82 23.48
N THR A 530 -18.54 -19.05 23.89
CA THR A 530 -17.73 -19.37 25.06
C THR A 530 -16.63 -20.33 24.64
N VAL A 531 -15.38 -19.92 24.83
CA VAL A 531 -14.19 -20.75 24.63
C VAL A 531 -13.57 -21.07 25.99
N SER A 532 -13.43 -22.35 26.29
CA SER A 532 -12.84 -22.87 27.52
C SER A 532 -11.55 -23.62 27.22
N LEU A 533 -10.47 -23.25 27.89
CA LEU A 533 -9.16 -23.86 27.78
C LEU A 533 -8.73 -24.45 29.13
N ILE A 534 -8.19 -25.67 29.14
CA ILE A 534 -7.43 -26.19 30.29
C ILE A 534 -5.95 -26.01 30.00
N LEU A 535 -5.32 -25.03 30.65
CA LEU A 535 -3.92 -24.69 30.39
C LEU A 535 -3.01 -25.84 30.82
N ARG A 536 -2.05 -26.20 29.95
CA ARG A 536 -1.04 -27.22 30.25
C ARG A 536 -0.25 -26.85 31.50
N PRO A 537 0.26 -27.85 32.25
CA PRO A 537 1.16 -27.60 33.38
C PRO A 537 2.43 -26.86 32.98
N SER A 538 2.86 -26.97 31.72
CA SER A 538 4.04 -26.30 31.17
C SER A 538 3.87 -24.80 30.95
N VAL A 539 2.64 -24.28 31.00
CA VAL A 539 2.38 -22.84 30.90
C VAL A 539 2.72 -22.20 32.25
N ASP A 540 3.84 -21.49 32.32
CA ASP A 540 4.25 -20.79 33.52
C ASP A 540 3.49 -19.46 33.66
N LEU A 541 2.83 -19.26 34.79
CA LEU A 541 2.11 -18.04 35.15
C LEU A 541 2.76 -17.33 36.36
N SER A 542 3.96 -17.76 36.78
CA SER A 542 4.67 -17.18 37.92
C SER A 542 5.24 -15.79 37.63
N GLU A 543 5.65 -15.53 36.38
CA GLU A 543 6.18 -14.22 35.96
C GLU A 543 5.11 -13.23 35.50
N ARG A 544 4.02 -13.71 34.90
CA ARG A 544 2.91 -12.89 34.42
C ARG A 544 1.59 -13.59 34.71
N SER A 545 0.72 -12.92 35.48
CA SER A 545 -0.63 -13.42 35.71
C SER A 545 -1.49 -13.29 34.44
N ILE A 546 -2.63 -13.98 34.40
CA ILE A 546 -3.61 -13.82 33.30
C ILE A 546 -4.05 -12.35 33.21
N LEU A 547 -4.27 -11.69 34.35
CA LEU A 547 -4.62 -10.26 34.39
C LEU A 547 -3.55 -9.39 33.71
N ASP A 548 -2.27 -9.65 33.97
CA ASP A 548 -1.16 -8.91 33.34
C ASP A 548 -1.12 -9.12 31.83
N ILE A 549 -1.38 -10.36 31.38
CA ILE A 549 -1.47 -10.71 29.96
C ILE A 549 -2.64 -9.98 29.29
N LEU A 550 -3.80 -9.90 29.95
CA LEU A 550 -4.96 -9.16 29.46
C LEU A 550 -4.65 -7.67 29.31
N LYS A 551 -4.09 -7.05 30.35
CA LYS A 551 -3.69 -5.62 30.35
C LYS A 551 -2.58 -5.32 29.34
N HIS A 552 -1.74 -6.29 29.03
CA HIS A 552 -0.69 -6.15 28.03
C HIS A 552 -1.24 -6.04 26.61
N TRP A 553 -2.20 -6.91 26.25
CA TRP A 553 -2.73 -6.99 24.89
C TRP A 553 -3.92 -6.06 24.63
N VAL A 554 -4.84 -5.95 25.58
CA VAL A 554 -6.08 -5.18 25.43
C VAL A 554 -5.94 -3.84 26.14
N VAL A 555 -5.64 -2.80 25.36
CA VAL A 555 -5.32 -1.47 25.88
C VAL A 555 -6.52 -0.53 25.79
N LEU A 556 -7.23 -0.50 24.66
CA LEU A 556 -8.36 0.41 24.43
C LEU A 556 -9.55 -0.37 23.84
N PRO A 557 -10.15 -1.32 24.57
CA PRO A 557 -11.16 -2.20 24.00
C PRO A 557 -12.39 -1.41 23.50
N ALA A 558 -12.95 -1.83 22.36
CA ALA A 558 -14.12 -1.19 21.77
C ALA A 558 -15.42 -1.49 22.55
N CYS A 559 -15.45 -2.61 23.27
CA CYS A 559 -16.54 -3.03 24.16
C CYS A 559 -16.01 -3.25 25.58
N GLU A 560 -16.90 -3.47 26.55
CA GLU A 560 -16.48 -3.75 27.91
C GLU A 560 -15.85 -5.15 28.02
N VAL A 561 -14.66 -5.23 28.63
CA VAL A 561 -13.97 -6.49 28.91
C VAL A 561 -13.81 -6.62 30.43
N LEU A 562 -14.42 -7.65 31.02
CA LEU A 562 -14.38 -7.92 32.47
C LEU A 562 -13.55 -9.17 32.75
N TYR A 563 -12.61 -9.06 33.67
CA TYR A 563 -11.85 -10.19 34.21
C TYR A 563 -12.40 -10.60 35.57
N GLU A 564 -12.64 -11.89 35.75
CA GLU A 564 -13.11 -12.49 37.00
C GLU A 564 -12.17 -13.61 37.43
N GLU A 565 -11.71 -13.53 38.67
CA GLU A 565 -10.86 -14.56 39.27
C GLU A 565 -11.51 -15.07 40.55
N THR A 566 -11.42 -16.39 40.77
CA THR A 566 -12.07 -17.03 41.91
C THR A 566 -11.58 -16.41 43.23
N GLY A 567 -12.48 -15.74 43.96
CA GLY A 567 -12.16 -15.10 45.24
C GLY A 567 -11.69 -13.65 45.16
N LYS A 568 -11.65 -13.02 43.98
CA LYS A 568 -11.35 -11.60 43.78
C LYS A 568 -12.56 -10.87 43.17
N PRO A 569 -12.72 -9.55 43.40
CA PRO A 569 -13.75 -8.78 42.72
C PRO A 569 -13.48 -8.73 41.20
N PRO A 570 -14.52 -8.63 40.34
CA PRO A 570 -14.34 -8.43 38.92
C PRO A 570 -13.58 -7.13 38.62
N GLU A 571 -12.68 -7.18 37.63
CA GLU A 571 -11.83 -6.06 37.23
C GLU A 571 -12.06 -5.72 35.75
N LYS A 572 -12.18 -4.44 35.44
CA LYS A 572 -12.33 -3.98 34.06
C LYS A 572 -10.96 -3.89 33.38
N ILE A 573 -10.87 -4.42 32.17
CA ILE A 573 -9.64 -4.42 31.37
C ILE A 573 -9.67 -3.27 30.36
N GLY A 574 -8.51 -2.63 30.18
CA GLY A 574 -8.29 -1.54 29.23
C GLY A 574 -8.62 -0.15 29.78
N PHE A 575 -8.34 0.87 28.97
CA PHE A 575 -8.47 2.28 29.29
C PHE A 575 -9.49 2.97 28.36
N SER A 576 -10.04 4.09 28.81
CA SER A 576 -10.98 4.91 28.04
C SER A 576 -10.33 5.70 26.91
N SER A 577 -9.04 6.04 27.05
CA SER A 577 -8.31 6.84 26.06
C SER A 577 -6.82 6.52 26.04
N PRO A 578 -6.10 6.81 24.93
CA PRO A 578 -4.65 6.68 24.87
C PRO A 578 -3.94 7.51 25.96
N SER A 579 -4.52 8.66 26.34
CA SER A 579 -3.97 9.52 27.41
C SER A 579 -4.04 8.86 28.78
N ASP A 580 -5.15 8.18 29.09
CA ASP A 580 -5.30 7.44 30.35
C ASP A 580 -4.35 6.24 30.40
N ALA A 581 -4.22 5.53 29.29
CA ALA A 581 -3.26 4.43 29.14
C ALA A 581 -1.81 4.92 29.35
N LEU A 582 -1.43 6.02 28.69
CA LEU A 582 -0.08 6.57 28.82
C LEU A 582 0.20 7.04 30.25
N ARG A 583 -0.78 7.66 30.92
CA ARG A 583 -0.68 8.07 32.33
C ARG A 583 -0.41 6.86 33.23
N TYR A 584 -1.18 5.79 33.07
CA TYR A 584 -0.99 4.55 33.83
C TYR A 584 0.42 3.99 33.64
N PHE A 585 0.90 3.88 32.39
CA PHE A 585 2.23 3.33 32.13
C PHE A 585 3.38 4.21 32.61
N LEU A 586 3.19 5.53 32.70
CA LEU A 586 4.19 6.46 33.22
C LEU A 586 4.29 6.44 34.74
N PHE A 587 3.17 6.32 35.46
CA PHE A 587 3.13 6.58 36.90
C PHE A 587 2.68 5.41 37.77
N GLU A 588 1.87 4.49 37.24
CA GLU A 588 1.17 3.48 38.03
C GLU A 588 1.67 2.05 37.75
N ALA A 589 2.26 1.80 36.57
CA ALA A 589 2.81 0.49 36.24
C ALA A 589 4.07 0.18 37.07
N GLU A 590 4.07 -0.98 37.76
CA GLU A 590 5.20 -1.41 38.60
C GLU A 590 6.51 -1.59 37.81
N ASN A 591 7.60 -1.04 38.37
CA ASN A 591 9.00 -1.18 37.96
C ASN A 591 9.35 -0.73 36.54
N ASP A 592 9.57 0.57 36.38
CA ASP A 592 10.51 1.05 35.38
C ASP A 592 11.15 2.37 35.82
N GLU A 593 12.38 2.62 35.39
CA GLU A 593 13.15 3.84 35.69
C GLU A 593 12.50 5.16 35.20
N ALA A 594 11.26 5.10 34.69
CA ALA A 594 10.39 6.25 34.43
C ALA A 594 9.75 6.80 35.72
N SER A 595 9.82 6.05 36.84
CA SER A 595 9.37 6.49 38.18
C SER A 595 10.19 7.65 38.77
N GLU A 596 11.30 8.04 38.12
CA GLU A 596 12.08 9.24 38.48
C GLU A 596 11.49 10.53 37.92
N ILE A 597 10.50 10.46 37.02
CA ILE A 597 9.90 11.64 36.42
C ILE A 597 8.75 12.15 37.30
N ASP A 598 8.90 13.36 37.85
CA ASP A 598 7.92 13.96 38.74
C ASP A 598 6.56 14.16 38.02
N PRO A 599 5.48 13.51 38.49
CA PRO A 599 4.14 13.66 37.89
C PRO A 599 3.64 15.11 37.91
N ALA A 600 4.11 15.95 38.83
CA ALA A 600 3.68 17.35 38.93
C ALA A 600 4.15 18.21 37.74
N VAL A 601 5.16 17.76 36.99
CA VAL A 601 5.72 18.51 35.85
C VAL A 601 5.43 17.87 34.49
N ILE A 602 4.76 16.72 34.43
CA ILE A 602 4.37 16.09 33.16
C ILE A 602 2.91 16.41 32.84
N ASP A 603 2.67 16.90 31.63
CA ASP A 603 1.36 16.91 31.00
C ASP A 603 1.28 15.82 29.92
N ILE A 604 0.07 15.35 29.62
CA ILE A 604 -0.19 14.48 28.46
C ILE A 604 -0.99 15.29 27.46
N GLU A 605 -0.42 15.48 26.29
CA GLU A 605 -1.08 16.09 25.15
C GLU A 605 -1.83 15.01 24.37
N ARG A 606 -3.02 15.36 23.88
CA ARG A 606 -3.88 14.49 23.08
C ARG A 606 -4.26 15.20 21.79
N GLN A 607 -4.12 14.50 20.67
CA GLN A 607 -4.59 14.98 19.38
C GLN A 607 -5.37 13.88 18.67
N ASP A 608 -6.53 14.28 18.16
CA ASP A 608 -7.45 13.38 17.46
C ASP A 608 -7.64 13.87 16.01
N LEU A 609 -7.78 12.92 15.09
CA LEU A 609 -8.00 13.18 13.66
C LEU A 609 -8.88 12.09 13.07
N SER A 610 -9.87 12.49 12.26
CA SER A 610 -10.67 11.57 11.45
C SER A 610 -10.38 11.83 9.98
N LEU A 611 -9.96 10.80 9.25
CA LEU A 611 -9.60 10.90 7.84
C LEU A 611 -9.97 9.60 7.12
N ASP A 612 -10.68 9.72 5.99
CA ASP A 612 -11.16 8.58 5.17
C ASP A 612 -11.90 7.50 5.97
N GLY A 613 -12.72 7.91 6.94
CA GLY A 613 -13.48 7.00 7.81
C GLY A 613 -12.65 6.35 8.93
N ALA A 614 -11.32 6.52 8.93
CA ALA A 614 -10.45 6.10 10.02
C ALA A 614 -10.34 7.19 11.10
N HIS A 615 -10.14 6.77 12.35
CA HIS A 615 -9.91 7.62 13.51
C HIS A 615 -8.52 7.37 14.10
N TYR A 616 -7.77 8.44 14.30
CA TYR A 616 -6.42 8.44 14.85
C TYR A 616 -6.41 9.28 16.12
N GLU A 617 -5.97 8.69 17.23
CA GLU A 617 -5.79 9.40 18.49
C GLU A 617 -4.35 9.19 18.96
N LEU A 618 -3.58 10.28 19.05
CA LEU A 618 -2.21 10.26 19.55
C LEU A 618 -2.16 10.95 20.91
N ALA A 619 -1.68 10.23 21.91
CA ALA A 619 -1.30 10.79 23.20
C ALA A 619 0.23 10.78 23.34
N PHE A 620 0.83 11.88 23.79
CA PHE A 620 2.26 11.95 24.07
C PHE A 620 2.55 12.80 25.30
N ALA A 621 3.59 12.43 26.04
CA ALA A 621 3.97 13.10 27.27
C ALA A 621 4.89 14.29 26.99
N VAL A 622 4.60 15.40 27.66
CA VAL A 622 5.41 16.62 27.63
C VAL A 622 5.74 17.05 29.06
N LYS A 623 6.92 17.63 29.28
CA LYS A 623 7.38 18.10 30.59
C LYS A 623 7.50 19.63 30.63
N ARG A 624 7.04 20.21 31.73
CA ARG A 624 7.28 21.60 32.12
C ARG A 624 8.65 21.69 32.76
N GLY A 625 9.51 22.54 32.20
CA GLY A 625 10.88 22.74 32.68
C GLY A 625 11.07 24.12 33.33
N PHE A 626 12.33 24.50 33.45
CA PHE A 626 12.73 25.88 33.78
C PHE A 626 12.48 26.86 32.63
N THR A 627 12.27 26.34 31.43
CA THR A 627 11.96 27.09 30.21
C THR A 627 10.44 27.08 29.98
N PRO A 628 9.89 28.08 29.26
CA PRO A 628 8.44 28.23 29.12
C PRO A 628 7.82 27.17 28.21
N GLU A 629 8.57 26.55 27.30
CA GLU A 629 8.09 25.52 26.39
C GLU A 629 7.89 24.17 27.10
N ARG A 630 6.84 23.45 26.68
CA ARG A 630 6.58 22.09 27.14
C ARG A 630 7.31 21.11 26.24
N ASN A 631 8.38 20.54 26.79
CA ASN A 631 9.34 19.70 26.08
C ASN A 631 8.83 18.26 25.94
N PHE A 632 9.14 17.58 24.84
CA PHE A 632 8.83 16.15 24.71
C PHE A 632 9.55 15.31 25.78
N VAL A 633 8.88 14.25 26.27
CA VAL A 633 9.51 13.27 27.16
C VAL A 633 10.15 12.17 26.31
N ASN A 634 11.48 12.17 26.25
CA ASN A 634 12.26 11.24 25.42
C ASN A 634 12.43 9.84 26.04
N LYS A 635 12.00 9.62 27.30
CA LYS A 635 12.13 8.32 27.97
C LYS A 635 10.80 7.58 27.91
N ARG A 636 10.74 6.52 27.10
CA ARG A 636 9.55 5.69 26.96
C ARG A 636 9.39 4.72 28.16
N PRO A 637 8.17 4.46 28.66
CA PRO A 637 7.94 3.35 29.58
C PRO A 637 8.10 2.02 28.83
N LYS A 638 8.98 1.10 29.26
CA LYS A 638 9.28 -0.15 28.51
C LYS A 638 8.05 -1.02 28.30
N LYS A 639 7.11 -0.99 29.25
CA LYS A 639 5.87 -1.77 29.21
C LYS A 639 4.76 -1.12 28.37
N ALA A 640 4.83 0.18 28.08
CA ALA A 640 3.79 0.87 27.30
C ALA A 640 3.75 0.35 25.85
N PRO A 641 2.57 0.23 25.21
CA PRO A 641 2.49 0.08 23.76
C PRO A 641 2.92 1.38 23.07
N GLY A 642 3.39 1.31 21.82
CA GLY A 642 3.55 2.49 20.98
C GLY A 642 2.35 2.66 20.06
N THR A 643 1.88 1.57 19.46
CA THR A 643 0.76 1.57 18.53
C THR A 643 -0.28 0.53 18.90
N CYS A 644 -1.55 0.95 18.93
CA CYS A 644 -2.70 0.09 19.12
C CYS A 644 -3.61 0.17 17.88
N LEU A 645 -4.01 -0.99 17.35
CA LEU A 645 -5.01 -1.09 16.27
C LEU A 645 -6.31 -1.64 16.83
N GLU A 646 -7.41 -0.93 16.62
CA GLU A 646 -8.74 -1.27 17.17
C GLU A 646 -8.73 -1.48 18.70
N GLY A 647 -7.73 -0.92 19.38
CA GLY A 647 -7.53 -1.03 20.81
C GLY A 647 -6.66 -2.20 21.29
N ILE A 648 -6.13 -2.99 20.37
CA ILE A 648 -5.21 -4.08 20.67
C ILE A 648 -3.77 -3.60 20.42
N ARG A 649 -2.87 -3.91 21.35
CA ARG A 649 -1.44 -3.66 21.20
C ARG A 649 -0.90 -4.42 19.99
N VAL A 650 -0.15 -3.71 19.15
CA VAL A 650 0.57 -4.30 18.01
C VAL A 650 2.06 -4.06 18.17
N ASP A 651 2.48 -2.80 18.11
CA ASP A 651 3.88 -2.43 18.09
C ASP A 651 4.26 -1.66 19.37
N ALA A 652 5.49 -1.87 19.80
CA ALA A 652 6.13 -1.11 20.85
C ALA A 652 6.46 0.33 20.38
N ALA A 653 6.82 0.53 19.11
CA ALA A 653 7.18 1.84 18.60
C ALA A 653 5.98 2.59 17.99
N LEU A 654 6.16 3.90 17.82
CA LEU A 654 5.30 4.71 16.95
C LEU A 654 5.77 4.56 15.49
N PRO A 655 4.86 4.61 14.50
CA PRO A 655 5.23 4.50 13.09
C PRO A 655 6.21 5.61 12.70
N GLY A 656 7.42 5.23 12.29
CA GLY A 656 8.47 6.15 11.82
C GLY A 656 9.28 6.89 12.90
N PHE A 657 9.07 6.59 14.19
CA PHE A 657 9.77 7.22 15.32
C PHE A 657 10.52 6.20 16.18
N LEU A 658 11.62 6.65 16.79
CA LEU A 658 12.35 5.94 17.85
C LEU A 658 11.62 6.09 19.20
N GLU A 659 12.14 5.44 20.24
CA GLU A 659 11.54 5.38 21.57
C GLU A 659 11.09 6.76 22.10
N THR A 660 9.78 6.98 22.11
CA THR A 660 9.14 8.20 22.62
C THR A 660 7.99 7.84 23.56
N ALA A 661 7.71 8.67 24.55
CA ALA A 661 6.62 8.46 25.50
C ALA A 661 5.28 8.84 24.87
N ALA A 662 4.77 7.99 23.99
CA ALA A 662 3.54 8.22 23.26
C ALA A 662 2.80 6.92 22.92
N ILE A 663 1.48 7.02 22.75
CA ILE A 663 0.58 5.94 22.32
C ILE A 663 -0.29 6.44 21.19
N LEU A 664 -0.21 5.77 20.04
CA LEU A 664 -1.13 5.95 18.92
C LEU A 664 -2.23 4.88 18.97
N SER A 665 -3.47 5.32 18.89
CA SER A 665 -4.62 4.46 18.64
C SER A 665 -5.16 4.73 17.24
N VAL A 666 -5.27 3.67 16.44
CA VAL A 666 -5.90 3.73 15.11
C VAL A 666 -7.13 2.84 15.11
N ARG A 667 -8.25 3.39 14.63
CA ARG A 667 -9.52 2.66 14.45
C ARG A 667 -10.07 2.90 13.06
N ASN A 668 -10.82 1.94 12.54
CA ASN A 668 -11.49 1.95 11.25
C ASN A 668 -10.54 2.22 10.06
N ASN A 669 -9.27 1.80 10.15
CA ASN A 669 -8.35 1.83 9.02
C ASN A 669 -8.10 0.41 8.48
N ARG A 670 -8.68 0.10 7.32
CA ARG A 670 -8.52 -1.20 6.66
C ARG A 670 -7.14 -1.38 6.01
N ALA A 671 -6.56 -0.28 5.51
CA ALA A 671 -5.30 -0.25 4.79
C ALA A 671 -4.08 -0.35 5.71
N PHE A 672 -4.19 0.05 6.98
CA PHE A 672 -3.08 -0.02 7.93
C PHE A 672 -3.00 -1.43 8.53
N ARG A 673 -1.96 -2.19 8.14
CA ARG A 673 -1.87 -3.65 8.37
C ARG A 673 -0.77 -4.03 9.35
N THR A 674 -0.98 -5.19 9.98
CA THR A 674 0.00 -5.87 10.80
C THR A 674 0.59 -7.05 10.04
N THR A 675 1.77 -7.49 10.44
CA THR A 675 2.29 -8.81 10.06
C THR A 675 1.34 -9.93 10.51
N VAL A 676 1.56 -11.16 10.01
CA VAL A 676 0.77 -12.35 10.38
C VAL A 676 0.87 -12.66 11.89
N SER A 677 2.03 -12.43 12.49
CA SER A 677 2.29 -12.56 13.93
C SER A 677 1.66 -11.43 14.76
N ARG A 678 1.34 -10.29 14.13
CA ARG A 678 0.70 -9.10 14.71
C ARG A 678 1.49 -8.46 15.86
N ASP A 679 2.81 -8.64 15.84
CA ASP A 679 3.80 -8.02 16.72
C ASP A 679 4.52 -6.84 16.05
N GLU A 680 4.31 -6.67 14.74
CA GLU A 680 4.87 -5.58 13.93
C GLU A 680 3.83 -5.08 12.91
N LEU A 681 4.07 -3.87 12.41
CA LEU A 681 3.31 -3.26 11.32
C LEU A 681 3.93 -3.58 9.96
N GLU A 682 3.10 -3.81 8.95
CA GLU A 682 3.59 -3.93 7.56
C GLU A 682 4.12 -2.57 7.09
N ARG A 683 5.30 -2.54 6.46
CA ARG A 683 5.93 -1.29 5.99
C ARG A 683 5.55 -1.01 4.54
N ASP A 684 4.28 -0.67 4.34
CA ASP A 684 3.70 -0.26 3.06
C ASP A 684 3.44 1.26 3.00
N ASP A 685 2.78 1.72 1.93
CA ASP A 685 2.45 3.12 1.73
C ASP A 685 1.57 3.69 2.85
N GLU A 686 0.63 2.88 3.37
CA GLU A 686 -0.25 3.32 4.45
C GLU A 686 0.52 3.47 5.77
N TYR A 687 1.51 2.61 6.05
CA TYR A 687 2.40 2.81 7.18
C TYR A 687 3.12 4.16 7.15
N PHE A 688 3.68 4.53 6.00
CA PHE A 688 4.36 5.82 5.88
C PHE A 688 3.39 7.01 5.95
N ARG A 689 2.17 6.83 5.45
CA ARG A 689 1.10 7.82 5.59
C ARG A 689 0.73 8.04 7.06
N VAL A 690 0.50 6.99 7.83
CA VAL A 690 0.19 7.09 9.27
C VAL A 690 1.38 7.67 10.05
N ALA A 691 2.61 7.33 9.67
CA ALA A 691 3.80 7.93 10.25
C ALA A 691 3.86 9.45 10.00
N GLU A 692 3.51 9.92 8.79
CA GLU A 692 3.44 11.35 8.47
C GLU A 692 2.31 12.04 9.25
N LEU A 693 1.16 11.38 9.47
CA LEU A 693 0.10 11.89 10.35
C LEU A 693 0.60 12.09 11.78
N CYS A 694 1.36 11.14 12.32
CA CYS A 694 1.99 11.28 13.64
C CYS A 694 2.96 12.46 13.68
N ALA A 695 3.81 12.60 12.65
CA ALA A 695 4.71 13.75 12.52
C ALA A 695 3.94 15.07 12.52
N ASN A 696 2.84 15.16 11.76
CA ASN A 696 1.99 16.35 11.71
C ASN A 696 1.34 16.70 13.05
N MET A 697 0.97 15.70 13.85
CA MET A 697 0.47 15.94 15.22
C MET A 697 1.59 16.50 16.12
N PHE A 698 2.81 15.96 16.03
CA PHE A 698 3.97 16.54 16.73
C PHE A 698 4.30 17.97 16.25
N HIS A 699 4.26 18.22 14.94
CA HIS A 699 4.45 19.55 14.35
C HIS A 699 3.44 20.55 14.92
N ARG A 700 2.17 20.15 15.04
CA ARG A 700 1.11 20.98 15.62
C ARG A 700 1.42 21.37 17.07
N HIS A 701 1.94 20.45 17.87
CA HIS A 701 2.38 20.76 19.24
C HIS A 701 3.46 21.84 19.25
N VAL A 702 4.49 21.69 18.41
CA VAL A 702 5.56 22.68 18.30
C VAL A 702 5.02 24.04 17.89
N SER A 703 4.21 24.11 16.83
CA SER A 703 3.59 25.37 16.40
C SER A 703 2.75 26.00 17.50
N ASN A 704 1.92 25.21 18.19
CA ASN A 704 1.07 25.71 19.28
C ASN A 704 1.91 26.26 20.43
N GLU A 705 3.00 25.61 20.81
CA GLU A 705 3.90 26.09 21.86
C GLU A 705 4.61 27.38 21.46
N VAL A 706 5.07 27.48 20.20
CA VAL A 706 5.69 28.70 19.67
C VAL A 706 4.70 29.87 19.71
N THR A 707 3.48 29.68 19.20
CA THR A 707 2.42 30.70 19.24
C THR A 707 2.04 31.06 20.68
N ARG A 708 1.90 30.08 21.57
CA ARG A 708 1.58 30.31 22.99
C ARG A 708 2.63 31.16 23.70
N ILE A 709 3.91 30.93 23.42
CA ILE A 709 5.01 31.73 23.99
C ILE A 709 5.02 33.12 23.36
N GLN A 710 4.84 33.22 22.04
CA GLN A 710 4.80 34.49 21.32
C GLN A 710 3.67 35.41 21.80
N ASP A 711 2.47 34.87 22.03
CA ASP A 711 1.29 35.63 22.45
C ASP A 711 1.21 35.85 23.97
N GLY A 712 2.12 35.22 24.73
CA GLY A 712 2.16 35.31 26.18
C GLY A 712 2.60 36.69 26.68
N LYS A 713 1.85 37.26 27.63
CA LYS A 713 2.21 38.55 28.25
C LYS A 713 3.58 38.45 28.95
N GLY A 714 4.52 39.31 28.56
CA GLY A 714 5.87 39.36 29.14
C GLY A 714 6.85 38.33 28.55
N HIS A 715 6.44 37.56 27.53
CA HIS A 715 7.32 36.63 26.84
C HIS A 715 7.93 37.29 25.58
N PRO A 716 9.26 37.37 25.49
CA PRO A 716 9.93 37.90 24.30
C PRO A 716 9.76 36.96 23.08
N LEU A 717 9.62 37.51 21.86
CA LEU A 717 9.71 36.78 20.58
C LEU A 717 10.99 35.92 20.50
N SER A 718 12.09 36.39 21.09
CA SER A 718 13.35 35.64 21.19
C SER A 718 13.25 34.35 22.01
N GLN A 719 12.31 34.31 22.96
CA GLN A 719 12.00 33.11 23.72
C GLN A 719 11.24 32.09 22.86
N ALA A 720 10.25 32.53 22.07
CA ALA A 720 9.51 31.69 21.13
C ALA A 720 10.43 31.12 20.02
N SER A 721 11.33 31.93 19.48
CA SER A 721 12.37 31.49 18.52
C SER A 721 13.28 30.38 19.09
N THR A 722 13.74 30.54 20.34
CA THR A 722 14.58 29.53 21.00
C THR A 722 13.82 28.24 21.25
N ALA A 723 12.57 28.34 21.73
CA ALA A 723 11.69 27.20 21.95
C ALA A 723 11.42 26.41 20.65
N ALA A 724 11.14 27.11 19.55
CA ALA A 724 10.92 26.51 18.23
C ALA A 724 12.09 25.61 17.81
N ARG A 725 13.31 26.15 17.85
CA ARG A 725 14.53 25.41 17.48
C ARG A 725 14.75 24.19 18.37
N TRP A 726 14.60 24.37 19.68
CA TRP A 726 14.83 23.31 20.65
C TRP A 726 13.83 22.15 20.48
N LEU A 727 12.54 22.45 20.36
CA LEU A 727 11.50 21.44 20.18
C LEU A 727 11.67 20.66 18.87
N VAL A 728 12.03 21.35 17.78
CA VAL A 728 12.31 20.68 16.49
C VAL A 728 13.55 19.79 16.59
N GLN A 729 14.62 20.24 17.26
CA GLN A 729 15.81 19.42 17.47
C GLN A 729 15.49 18.13 18.25
N MET A 730 14.60 18.20 19.24
CA MET A 730 14.13 16.99 19.95
C MET A 730 13.36 16.06 19.01
N LEU A 731 12.48 16.58 18.14
CA LEU A 731 11.77 15.78 17.14
C LEU A 731 12.71 15.12 16.12
N GLN A 732 13.73 15.84 15.66
CA GLN A 732 14.77 15.30 14.78
C GLN A 732 15.50 14.13 15.43
N GLY A 733 15.79 14.22 16.74
CA GLY A 733 16.46 13.16 17.49
C GLY A 733 15.66 11.87 17.64
N ILE A 734 14.32 11.93 17.51
CA ILE A 734 13.45 10.74 17.58
C ILE A 734 12.91 10.30 16.21
N ALA A 735 13.14 11.04 15.13
CA ALA A 735 12.71 10.64 13.79
C ALA A 735 13.60 9.51 13.25
N ALA A 736 13.00 8.37 12.87
CA ALA A 736 13.73 7.19 12.42
C ALA A 736 13.66 6.97 10.90
N ALA A 737 12.45 7.08 10.34
CA ALA A 737 12.21 6.78 8.93
C ALA A 737 12.66 7.96 8.04
N PRO A 738 13.32 7.71 6.89
CA PRO A 738 13.82 8.78 6.01
C PRO A 738 12.76 9.82 5.62
N ILE A 739 11.54 9.35 5.32
CA ILE A 739 10.42 10.24 4.99
C ILE A 739 9.99 11.15 6.15
N ILE A 740 10.10 10.66 7.38
CA ILE A 740 9.78 11.43 8.60
C ILE A 740 10.89 12.42 8.90
N VAL A 741 12.17 12.03 8.73
CA VAL A 741 13.30 12.95 8.82
C VAL A 741 13.13 14.12 7.84
N GLN A 742 12.76 13.83 6.59
CA GLN A 742 12.45 14.84 5.58
C GLN A 742 11.21 15.68 5.95
N SER A 743 10.18 15.06 6.51
CA SER A 743 8.97 15.77 6.97
C SER A 743 9.30 16.79 8.08
N VAL A 744 10.09 16.40 9.08
CA VAL A 744 10.54 17.29 10.17
C VAL A 744 11.43 18.41 9.61
N GLN A 745 12.30 18.13 8.64
CA GLN A 745 13.11 19.16 7.97
C GLN A 745 12.25 20.17 7.18
N ARG A 746 11.24 19.70 6.44
CA ARG A 746 10.27 20.57 5.75
C ARG A 746 9.47 21.42 6.74
N PHE A 747 9.05 20.84 7.85
CA PHE A 747 8.38 21.57 8.92
C PHE A 747 9.28 22.63 9.55
N TYR A 748 10.54 22.30 9.84
CA TYR A 748 11.50 23.27 10.37
C TYR A 748 11.67 24.49 9.45
N ARG A 749 11.71 24.25 8.12
CA ARG A 749 11.86 25.32 7.14
C ARG A 749 10.69 26.28 7.08
N SER A 750 9.48 25.78 7.25
CA SER A 750 8.24 26.56 7.18
C SER A 750 7.78 27.14 8.52
N LEU A 751 8.23 26.58 9.66
CA LEU A 751 7.93 27.10 11.00
C LEU A 751 8.57 28.49 11.18
N PRO A 752 7.85 29.53 11.61
CA PRO A 752 8.47 30.80 11.99
C PRO A 752 9.33 30.64 13.24
N HIS A 753 10.64 30.87 13.12
CA HIS A 753 11.57 30.72 14.24
C HIS A 753 12.78 31.68 14.18
N ILE A 754 12.87 32.54 13.16
CA ILE A 754 13.93 33.52 12.98
C ILE A 754 13.39 34.91 13.32
N ILE A 755 14.13 35.73 14.05
CA ILE A 755 13.68 37.09 14.35
C ILE A 755 14.18 38.05 13.28
N LEU A 756 13.25 38.67 12.56
CA LEU A 756 13.54 39.72 11.59
C LEU A 756 13.09 41.07 12.16
N GLU A 757 14.00 42.04 12.14
CA GLU A 757 13.73 43.41 12.56
C GLU A 757 13.76 44.35 11.34
N THR A 758 12.75 45.21 11.23
CA THR A 758 12.67 46.25 10.20
C THR A 758 12.57 47.64 10.83
N HIS A 759 13.37 48.57 10.30
CA HIS A 759 13.30 49.98 10.65
C HIS A 759 12.40 50.72 9.65
N SER A 760 11.44 51.52 10.15
CA SER A 760 10.62 52.36 9.28
C SER A 760 11.38 53.65 8.94
N ASN A 761 11.48 53.99 7.65
CA ASN A 761 12.13 55.22 7.18
C ASN A 761 11.31 56.51 7.41
N THR A 762 10.25 56.45 8.23
CA THR A 762 9.41 57.62 8.50
C THR A 762 9.96 58.42 9.67
N SER A 763 10.05 59.73 9.51
CA SER A 763 10.66 60.74 10.41
C SER A 763 9.94 60.95 11.75
N SER A 764 9.33 59.91 12.32
CA SER A 764 8.89 59.83 13.72
C SER A 764 9.48 58.56 14.35
N PRO A 765 9.84 58.57 15.64
CA PRO A 765 10.37 57.40 16.34
C PRO A 765 9.24 56.40 16.60
N SER A 766 8.78 55.71 15.56
CA SER A 766 8.02 54.47 15.73
C SER A 766 9.02 53.36 16.05
N SER A 767 8.74 52.60 17.11
CA SER A 767 9.53 51.44 17.49
C SER A 767 9.75 50.51 16.28
N PRO A 768 10.94 49.93 16.10
CA PRO A 768 11.20 49.00 15.00
C PRO A 768 10.23 47.83 15.04
N ALA A 769 9.76 47.40 13.87
CA ALA A 769 8.83 46.29 13.75
C ALA A 769 9.62 44.98 13.79
N ARG A 770 9.38 44.16 14.80
CA ARG A 770 9.97 42.82 14.94
C ARG A 770 8.92 41.76 14.71
N GLN A 771 9.29 40.76 13.92
CA GLN A 771 8.43 39.62 13.61
C GLN A 771 9.25 38.35 13.54
N MET A 772 8.59 37.23 13.80
CA MET A 772 9.17 35.92 13.52
C MET A 772 8.87 35.53 12.08
N VAL A 773 9.89 35.04 11.39
CA VAL A 773 9.82 34.57 10.01
C VAL A 773 10.38 33.15 9.92
N SER A 774 9.98 32.42 8.89
CA SER A 774 10.49 31.08 8.60
C SER A 774 11.78 31.12 7.77
N LEU A 775 12.46 29.97 7.61
CA LEU A 775 13.61 29.87 6.72
C LEU A 775 13.19 30.07 5.25
N ASP A 776 12.01 29.61 4.88
CA ASP A 776 11.45 29.83 3.54
C ASP A 776 11.17 31.32 3.29
N ASP A 777 10.66 32.05 4.29
CA ASP A 777 10.47 33.50 4.20
C ASP A 777 11.79 34.24 4.02
N VAL A 778 12.83 33.88 4.77
CA VAL A 778 14.18 34.44 4.61
C VAL A 778 14.72 34.16 3.21
N SER A 779 14.53 32.94 2.71
CA SER A 779 14.97 32.53 1.35
C SER A 779 14.32 33.35 0.24
N SER A 780 13.12 33.87 0.48
CA SER A 780 12.39 34.70 -0.48
C SER A 780 12.83 36.18 -0.50
N LYS A 781 13.56 36.65 0.52
CA LYS A 781 14.00 38.05 0.59
C LYS A 781 15.05 38.34 -0.47
N GLU A 782 15.00 39.54 -1.05
CA GLU A 782 16.04 39.96 -1.99
C GLU A 782 17.36 40.26 -1.28
N PHE A 783 17.29 40.84 -0.08
CA PHE A 783 18.46 41.10 0.75
C PHE A 783 18.08 41.22 2.23
N PHE A 784 19.07 41.03 3.11
CA PHE A 784 18.98 41.34 4.54
C PHE A 784 20.36 41.56 5.13
N TRP A 785 20.40 42.07 6.37
CA TRP A 785 21.62 42.25 7.13
C TRP A 785 21.73 41.23 8.26
N THR A 786 22.93 40.77 8.57
CA THR A 786 23.23 39.98 9.77
C THR A 786 24.31 40.66 10.57
N ILE A 787 24.22 40.55 11.90
CA ILE A 787 25.16 41.21 12.80
C ILE A 787 25.75 40.15 13.73
N ASP A 788 27.07 40.09 13.77
CA ASP A 788 27.83 39.24 14.67
C ASP A 788 28.62 40.13 15.63
N ALA A 789 28.20 40.13 16.89
CA ALA A 789 28.92 40.76 17.98
C ALA A 789 28.54 40.06 19.28
N ARG A 790 29.52 39.87 20.18
CA ARG A 790 29.28 39.23 21.48
C ARG A 790 28.11 39.84 22.24
N VAL A 791 27.96 41.17 22.17
CA VAL A 791 26.87 41.89 22.85
C VAL A 791 25.49 41.49 22.30
N VAL A 792 25.41 41.18 21.00
CA VAL A 792 24.16 40.84 20.29
C VAL A 792 23.73 39.41 20.59
N ASP A 793 24.67 38.48 20.81
CA ASP A 793 24.36 37.11 21.25
C ASP A 793 23.58 37.10 22.58
N TYR A 794 23.77 38.12 23.43
CA TYR A 794 23.05 38.28 24.69
C TYR A 794 21.70 39.00 24.55
N LEU A 795 21.34 39.53 23.37
CA LEU A 795 20.09 40.28 23.17
C LEU A 795 18.86 39.45 23.61
N GLY A 796 18.80 38.19 23.20
CA GLY A 796 17.72 37.28 23.57
C GLY A 796 17.76 36.83 25.04
N VAL A 797 18.95 36.77 25.65
CA VAL A 797 19.08 36.47 27.09
C VAL A 797 18.60 37.66 27.92
N ILE A 798 19.06 38.86 27.59
CA ILE A 798 18.73 40.09 28.29
C ILE A 798 17.24 40.44 28.12
N SER A 799 16.67 40.23 26.94
CA SER A 799 15.22 40.39 26.73
C SER A 799 14.41 39.48 27.63
N ARG A 800 14.88 38.24 27.86
CA ARG A 800 14.24 37.28 28.80
C ARG A 800 14.40 37.74 30.25
N ASP A 801 15.59 38.14 30.66
CA ASP A 801 15.86 38.60 32.03
C ASP A 801 15.09 39.88 32.39
N LEU A 802 14.87 40.76 31.42
CA LEU A 802 14.08 41.99 31.59
C LEU A 802 12.57 41.76 31.53
N GLY A 803 12.10 40.57 31.11
CA GLY A 803 10.68 40.28 30.90
C GLY A 803 10.02 41.17 29.82
N ARG A 804 10.82 41.74 28.91
CA ARG A 804 10.36 42.53 27.76
C ARG A 804 11.29 42.33 26.58
N GLU A 805 10.74 42.27 25.39
CA GLU A 805 11.55 42.20 24.18
C GLU A 805 12.26 43.55 23.93
N LEU A 806 13.59 43.52 23.81
CA LEU A 806 14.39 44.68 23.40
C LEU A 806 14.64 44.62 21.91
N SER A 807 14.27 45.65 21.15
CA SER A 807 14.73 45.72 19.77
C SER A 807 16.25 45.84 19.69
N PHE A 808 16.83 45.39 18.58
CA PHE A 808 18.26 45.56 18.33
C PHE A 808 18.65 47.05 18.47
N GLY A 809 17.80 47.93 17.94
CA GLY A 809 17.99 49.37 18.05
C GLY A 809 17.94 49.88 19.49
N GLU A 810 16.96 49.45 20.29
CA GLU A 810 16.85 49.82 21.71
C GLU A 810 18.04 49.32 22.53
N PHE A 811 18.44 48.08 22.29
CA PHE A 811 19.55 47.43 22.97
C PHE A 811 20.87 48.14 22.70
N LEU A 812 21.16 48.44 21.42
CA LEU A 812 22.34 49.21 21.07
C LEU A 812 22.25 50.66 21.56
N SER A 813 21.08 51.30 21.52
CA SER A 813 20.92 52.68 22.02
C SER A 813 21.33 52.81 23.49
N GLY A 814 21.08 51.76 24.29
CA GLY A 814 21.41 51.75 25.71
C GLY A 814 22.88 51.43 26.02
N ILE A 815 23.56 50.66 25.16
CA ILE A 815 24.89 50.09 25.48
C ILE A 815 25.99 50.66 24.58
N ALA A 816 25.71 50.87 23.29
CA ALA A 816 26.65 51.34 22.28
C ALA A 816 25.90 52.10 21.15
N PRO A 817 25.35 53.30 21.43
CA PRO A 817 24.53 54.05 20.47
C PRO A 817 25.28 54.43 19.18
N GLU A 818 26.62 54.48 19.21
CA GLU A 818 27.44 54.68 18.02
C GLU A 818 27.45 53.50 17.04
N LEU A 819 26.89 52.35 17.42
CA LEU A 819 26.73 51.16 16.56
C LEU A 819 25.40 51.11 15.82
N LEU A 820 24.51 52.06 16.08
CA LEU A 820 23.24 52.16 15.37
C LEU A 820 23.47 52.71 13.96
N ASP A 821 23.29 51.86 12.96
CA ASP A 821 23.20 52.26 11.56
C ASP A 821 21.77 51.99 11.06
N PRO A 822 20.91 53.03 10.94
CA PRO A 822 19.53 52.88 10.48
C PRO A 822 19.40 52.30 9.07
N SER A 823 20.48 52.30 8.28
CA SER A 823 20.49 51.68 6.94
C SER A 823 20.52 50.14 7.00
N MET A 824 20.79 49.55 8.17
CA MET A 824 20.81 48.10 8.39
C MET A 824 19.39 47.55 8.62
N SER A 825 18.57 47.53 7.57
CA SER A 825 17.21 46.99 7.59
C SER A 825 16.87 46.31 6.26
N PRO A 826 16.24 45.13 6.24
CA PRO A 826 15.88 44.28 7.39
C PRO A 826 17.12 43.60 8.02
N VAL A 827 17.10 43.30 9.32
CA VAL A 827 18.22 42.68 10.06
C VAL A 827 17.81 41.41 10.81
N ILE A 828 18.68 40.39 10.76
CA ILE A 828 18.60 39.13 11.51
C ILE A 828 19.75 39.11 12.52
N SER A 829 19.43 39.13 13.81
CA SER A 829 20.43 39.28 14.88
C SER A 829 21.01 37.95 15.37
N ASP A 830 20.31 36.84 15.17
CA ASP A 830 20.68 35.48 15.59
C ASP A 830 21.05 34.57 14.40
N ALA A 831 21.50 35.17 13.30
CA ALA A 831 21.75 34.52 12.01
C ALA A 831 22.70 33.31 12.07
N HIS A 832 23.52 33.24 13.11
CA HIS A 832 24.47 32.18 13.32
C HIS A 832 23.89 30.78 13.49
N HIS A 833 22.65 30.69 13.98
CA HIS A 833 21.93 29.43 14.07
C HIS A 833 21.46 28.92 12.70
N TYR A 834 21.59 29.74 11.65
CA TYR A 834 21.04 29.48 10.31
C TYR A 834 22.11 29.58 9.21
N LYS A 835 23.40 29.48 9.57
CA LYS A 835 24.56 29.65 8.65
C LYS A 835 24.37 28.86 7.35
N GLU A 836 24.15 27.55 7.46
CA GLU A 836 24.07 26.64 6.30
C GLU A 836 22.94 27.05 5.34
N HIS A 837 21.77 27.39 5.89
CA HIS A 837 20.60 27.76 5.10
C HIS A 837 20.77 29.14 4.42
N ILE A 838 21.38 30.10 5.13
CA ILE A 838 21.68 31.42 4.57
C ILE A 838 22.69 31.28 3.41
N LEU A 839 23.76 30.51 3.59
CA LEU A 839 24.78 30.30 2.55
C LEU A 839 24.23 29.63 1.30
N GLY A 840 23.25 28.72 1.46
CA GLY A 840 22.58 28.05 0.35
C GLY A 840 21.62 28.95 -0.44
N THR A 841 21.15 30.06 0.13
CA THR A 841 20.11 30.90 -0.51
C THR A 841 20.59 32.31 -0.87
N HIS A 842 21.61 32.79 -0.18
CA HIS A 842 22.14 34.14 -0.30
C HIS A 842 23.67 34.13 -0.46
N CYS A 843 24.21 35.19 -1.03
CA CYS A 843 25.64 35.47 -1.07
C CYS A 843 25.94 36.82 -0.38
N CYS A 844 27.16 36.97 0.09
CA CYS A 844 27.60 38.18 0.76
C CYS A 844 27.90 39.26 -0.29
N GLU A 845 27.34 40.46 -0.13
CA GLU A 845 27.59 41.62 -1.00
C GLU A 845 28.58 42.58 -0.35
N VAL A 846 28.35 42.93 0.92
CA VAL A 846 29.14 43.93 1.67
C VAL A 846 29.40 43.43 3.08
N VAL A 847 30.62 43.61 3.56
CA VAL A 847 31.00 43.37 4.96
C VAL A 847 31.51 44.66 5.59
N LYS A 848 30.84 45.08 6.66
CA LYS A 848 31.26 46.21 7.49
C LYS A 848 31.87 45.69 8.78
N PHE A 849 33.06 46.18 9.15
CA PHE A 849 33.75 45.77 10.38
C PHE A 849 34.11 46.95 11.28
N SER A 850 33.92 46.77 12.60
CA SER A 850 34.30 47.74 13.62
C SER A 850 35.19 47.13 14.70
N LYS A 851 36.50 47.43 14.65
CA LYS A 851 37.47 46.98 15.66
C LYS A 851 37.15 47.51 17.06
N ARG A 852 36.77 48.79 17.15
CA ARG A 852 36.45 49.47 18.43
C ARG A 852 35.31 48.75 19.17
N HIS A 853 34.39 48.16 18.43
CA HIS A 853 33.15 47.59 18.98
C HIS A 853 33.05 46.07 18.83
N GLN A 854 34.05 45.43 18.22
CA GLN A 854 34.11 43.98 18.01
C GLN A 854 32.85 43.45 17.33
N GLN A 855 32.46 44.15 16.27
CA GLN A 855 31.23 43.88 15.53
C GLN A 855 31.55 43.69 14.05
N THR A 856 30.91 42.67 13.47
CA THR A 856 30.89 42.39 12.04
C THR A 856 29.46 42.45 11.56
N VAL A 857 29.20 43.22 10.52
CA VAL A 857 27.89 43.32 9.88
C VAL A 857 28.00 42.92 8.43
N VAL A 858 27.07 42.10 7.96
CA VAL A 858 27.12 41.49 6.63
C VAL A 858 25.81 41.76 5.92
N LYS A 859 25.89 42.30 4.69
CA LYS A 859 24.76 42.42 3.78
C LYS A 859 24.72 41.19 2.89
N TRP A 860 23.59 40.50 2.94
CA TRP A 860 23.29 39.32 2.17
C TRP A 860 22.34 39.67 1.05
N ILE A 861 22.63 39.23 -0.17
CA ILE A 861 21.75 39.36 -1.32
C ILE A 861 21.37 37.97 -1.83
N ARG A 862 20.14 37.82 -2.32
CA ARG A 862 19.64 36.56 -2.83
C ARG A 862 20.48 36.11 -4.01
N ARG A 863 20.86 34.83 -4.03
CA ARG A 863 21.59 34.28 -5.17
C ARG A 863 20.69 34.28 -6.41
N THR A 864 21.24 34.69 -7.54
CA THR A 864 20.59 34.58 -8.86
C THR A 864 20.74 33.19 -9.46
N GLU A 865 21.74 32.43 -9.02
CA GLU A 865 22.01 31.05 -9.42
C GLU A 865 21.89 30.14 -8.20
N PRO A 866 21.28 28.95 -8.31
CA PRO A 866 21.26 27.99 -7.21
C PRO A 866 22.69 27.63 -6.81
N PRO A 867 22.96 27.38 -5.51
CA PRO A 867 24.25 26.82 -5.12
C PRO A 867 24.44 25.52 -5.90
N GLN A 868 25.60 25.37 -6.55
CA GLN A 868 25.94 24.11 -7.17
C GLN A 868 26.23 23.13 -6.02
N VAL A 869 25.24 22.31 -5.65
CA VAL A 869 25.36 21.32 -4.57
C VAL A 869 25.53 19.95 -5.20
N ILE A 870 26.71 19.35 -5.03
CA ILE A 870 26.91 17.94 -5.35
C ILE A 870 26.37 17.12 -4.19
N THR A 871 25.40 16.25 -4.47
CA THR A 871 24.86 15.30 -3.49
C THR A 871 25.47 13.94 -3.77
N LEU A 872 26.47 13.53 -2.99
CA LEU A 872 27.05 12.19 -3.09
C LEU A 872 26.10 11.17 -2.44
N ASN A 873 25.63 10.19 -3.20
CA ASN A 873 24.77 9.14 -2.67
C ASN A 873 25.55 8.16 -1.77
N LYS A 874 24.89 7.54 -0.79
CA LYS A 874 25.51 6.58 0.14
C LYS A 874 26.24 5.40 -0.54
N MET A 875 25.81 4.97 -1.74
CA MET A 875 26.52 3.92 -2.51
C MET A 875 27.84 4.42 -3.15
N GLU A 876 27.97 5.73 -3.38
CA GLU A 876 29.18 6.34 -3.95
C GLU A 876 30.27 6.51 -2.90
N HIS A 877 29.89 6.65 -1.62
CA HIS A 877 30.81 6.67 -0.46
C HIS A 877 31.67 5.39 -0.35
N GLU A 878 31.13 4.22 -0.69
CA GLU A 878 31.83 2.93 -0.58
C GLU A 878 32.87 2.74 -1.71
N ALA A 879 32.54 3.20 -2.92
CA ALA A 879 33.44 3.17 -4.09
C ALA A 879 34.58 4.18 -3.97
N ILE A 880 34.30 5.36 -3.39
CA ILE A 880 35.31 6.36 -3.04
C ILE A 880 36.25 5.80 -1.96
N ARG A 881 35.70 5.16 -0.90
CA ARG A 881 36.46 4.43 0.14
C ARG A 881 37.51 3.46 -0.41
N GLN A 882 37.21 2.77 -1.51
CA GLN A 882 38.08 1.74 -2.08
C GLN A 882 39.33 2.28 -2.80
N ARG A 883 39.40 3.58 -3.13
CA ARG A 883 40.62 4.24 -3.66
C ARG A 883 41.35 5.12 -2.64
N MET A 884 40.95 5.11 -1.37
CA MET A 884 41.35 6.09 -0.33
C MET A 884 42.50 5.65 0.60
N ASP A 885 43.67 5.27 0.08
CA ASP A 885 44.85 5.21 0.96
C ASP A 885 45.30 6.62 1.40
N VAL A 886 45.08 7.63 0.56
CA VAL A 886 45.44 9.03 0.83
C VAL A 886 44.43 9.75 1.74
N ILE A 887 43.13 9.49 1.56
CA ILE A 887 42.09 10.08 2.44
C ILE A 887 41.93 9.26 3.73
N GLY A 888 42.40 8.02 3.77
CA GLY A 888 42.46 7.23 4.99
C GLY A 888 43.30 7.88 6.09
N GLU A 889 44.32 8.68 5.75
CA GLU A 889 45.09 9.44 6.74
C GLU A 889 44.37 10.72 7.19
N VAL A 890 43.79 11.48 6.26
CA VAL A 890 43.01 12.71 6.57
C VAL A 890 41.74 12.38 7.35
N SER A 891 41.02 11.32 6.97
CA SER A 891 39.85 10.81 7.70
C SER A 891 40.23 10.20 9.04
N ARG A 892 41.34 9.43 9.16
CA ARG A 892 41.81 8.96 10.49
C ARG A 892 42.17 10.12 11.41
N TYR A 893 42.76 11.18 10.87
CA TYR A 893 43.11 12.39 11.61
C TYR A 893 41.86 13.14 12.12
N LEU A 894 40.85 13.33 11.27
CA LEU A 894 39.59 14.02 11.62
C LEU A 894 38.66 13.16 12.51
N ILE A 895 38.58 11.84 12.26
CA ILE A 895 37.77 10.89 13.05
C ILE A 895 38.36 10.70 14.45
N HIS A 896 39.69 10.74 14.64
CA HIS A 896 40.30 10.67 15.98
C HIS A 896 39.91 11.84 16.90
N ARG A 897 39.36 12.93 16.35
CA ARG A 897 38.88 14.09 17.11
C ARG A 897 37.36 14.14 17.28
N GLY A 898 36.61 13.17 16.74
CA GLY A 898 35.15 13.13 16.84
C GLY A 898 34.41 14.11 15.92
N GLU A 899 35.07 14.56 14.86
CA GLU A 899 34.60 15.65 13.98
C GLU A 899 34.07 15.13 12.63
N SER A 900 33.17 14.13 12.63
CA SER A 900 32.61 13.57 11.37
C SER A 900 31.73 14.54 10.60
N ASP A 901 31.10 15.50 11.28
CA ASP A 901 30.22 16.51 10.65
C ASP A 901 30.98 17.48 9.75
N VAL A 902 32.27 17.68 10.02
CA VAL A 902 33.13 18.62 9.27
C VAL A 902 33.23 18.22 7.80
N PHE A 903 33.17 16.92 7.49
CA PHE A 903 33.21 16.43 6.10
C PHE A 903 31.99 16.87 5.27
N ASN A 904 30.82 16.99 5.89
CA ASN A 904 29.62 17.55 5.24
C ASN A 904 29.65 19.08 5.22
N THR A 905 30.25 19.73 6.23
CA THR A 905 30.38 21.19 6.27
C THR A 905 31.27 21.73 5.16
N PHE A 906 32.33 21.01 4.78
CA PHE A 906 33.23 21.39 3.68
C PHE A 906 32.57 21.43 2.31
N ILE A 907 31.47 20.69 2.10
CA ILE A 907 30.73 20.66 0.83
C ILE A 907 29.96 21.98 0.59
N HIS A 908 29.79 22.80 1.63
CA HIS A 908 28.94 24.00 1.59
C HIS A 908 29.68 25.34 1.71
N ASP A 909 30.96 25.37 2.11
CA ASP A 909 31.70 26.63 2.27
C ASP A 909 32.26 27.13 0.91
N ASP A 910 31.41 27.75 0.10
CA ASP A 910 31.84 28.59 -1.04
C ASP A 910 32.72 29.75 -0.52
N LEU A 911 33.88 30.03 -1.14
CA LEU A 911 34.55 31.33 -0.90
C LEU A 911 33.63 32.46 -1.36
N LEU A 912 33.32 33.36 -0.42
CA LEU A 912 32.45 34.51 -0.68
C LEU A 912 33.29 35.69 -1.18
N VAL A 913 32.75 36.46 -2.11
CA VAL A 913 33.40 37.65 -2.66
C VAL A 913 32.55 38.86 -2.31
N ALA A 914 33.06 39.78 -1.46
CA ALA A 914 32.27 40.90 -0.95
C ALA A 914 33.11 42.16 -0.70
N GLU A 915 32.53 43.34 -0.91
CA GLU A 915 33.19 44.61 -0.63
C GLU A 915 33.35 44.80 0.90
N ILE A 916 34.58 45.01 1.37
CA ILE A 916 34.88 45.23 2.80
C ILE A 916 34.99 46.73 3.10
N GLN A 917 34.17 47.26 4.00
CA GLN A 917 34.14 48.67 4.40
C GLN A 917 34.46 48.85 5.91
N GLY A 918 35.39 49.74 6.29
CA GLY A 918 35.76 50.00 7.70
C GLY A 918 37.17 50.55 7.91
N ASP A 919 37.67 50.56 9.17
CA ASP A 919 39.08 50.90 9.48
C ASP A 919 40.02 49.78 9.03
N ILE A 920 40.28 49.79 7.72
CA ILE A 920 40.88 48.72 6.92
C ILE A 920 42.35 48.45 7.28
N LYS A 921 43.04 49.32 8.01
CA LYS A 921 44.50 49.17 8.26
C LYS A 921 44.89 48.07 9.25
N LYS A 922 43.96 47.29 9.82
CA LYS A 922 44.24 46.21 10.80
C LYS A 922 43.24 45.03 10.77
N VAL A 923 42.96 44.44 9.61
CA VAL A 923 41.82 43.50 9.44
C VAL A 923 42.28 42.04 9.29
N SER A 924 42.16 41.21 10.35
CA SER A 924 42.37 39.73 10.40
C SER A 924 41.43 39.04 11.44
N ALA A 925 40.12 38.98 11.21
CA ALA A 925 39.10 38.93 12.27
C ALA A 925 37.66 38.44 11.90
N VAL A 926 37.38 37.70 10.80
CA VAL A 926 36.08 36.98 10.63
C VAL A 926 36.26 35.63 9.94
N LYS A 927 36.00 34.56 10.69
CA LYS A 927 36.03 33.16 10.23
C LYS A 927 34.97 32.34 10.94
N THR A 928 34.37 32.87 12.00
CA THR A 928 33.51 32.06 12.86
C THR A 928 32.22 31.62 12.15
N ARG A 929 31.76 32.34 11.11
CA ARG A 929 30.42 32.06 10.52
C ARG A 929 30.32 32.27 9.01
N LEU A 930 31.40 32.67 8.34
CA LEU A 930 31.46 32.87 6.88
C LEU A 930 32.77 32.31 6.35
N ALA A 931 32.71 31.65 5.18
CA ALA A 931 33.88 31.23 4.44
C ALA A 931 34.87 32.39 4.22
N VAL A 932 36.10 32.08 3.77
CA VAL A 932 37.09 33.11 3.42
C VAL A 932 36.47 34.12 2.47
N ILE A 933 36.40 35.37 2.92
CA ILE A 933 35.89 36.48 2.13
C ILE A 933 37.05 37.05 1.31
N LEU A 934 36.97 36.93 0.00
CA LEU A 934 37.91 37.56 -0.93
C LEU A 934 37.39 38.93 -1.34
N SER A 935 38.29 39.89 -1.49
CA SER A 935 37.95 41.16 -2.14
C SER A 935 37.48 40.90 -3.58
N PRO A 936 36.40 41.55 -4.06
CA PRO A 936 36.00 41.54 -5.46
C PRO A 936 37.18 41.91 -6.36
N GLY A 937 37.50 41.03 -7.32
CA GLY A 937 38.64 41.21 -8.22
C GLY A 937 40.02 40.85 -7.63
N SER A 938 40.09 40.18 -6.47
CA SER A 938 41.36 39.66 -5.97
C SER A 938 41.95 38.61 -6.94
N GLU A 939 43.29 38.51 -6.99
CA GLU A 939 44.04 37.55 -7.81
C GLU A 939 43.68 36.08 -7.52
N TYR A 940 42.94 35.81 -6.44
CA TYR A 940 42.54 34.48 -6.02
C TYR A 940 41.05 34.16 -6.27
N ALA A 941 40.22 35.19 -6.49
CA ALA A 941 38.78 35.01 -6.71
C ALA A 941 38.48 34.40 -8.08
N GLU A 942 39.19 34.85 -9.12
CA GLU A 942 38.99 34.38 -10.48
C GLU A 942 39.47 32.92 -10.69
N PRO A 943 40.67 32.51 -10.22
CA PRO A 943 41.10 31.10 -10.32
C PRO A 943 40.21 30.13 -9.52
N TRP A 944 39.77 30.50 -8.31
CA TRP A 944 38.82 29.68 -7.55
C TRP A 944 37.50 29.51 -8.29
N SER A 945 36.93 30.61 -8.78
CA SER A 945 35.65 30.59 -9.48
C SER A 945 35.71 29.70 -10.73
N ARG A 946 36.79 29.84 -11.53
CA ARG A 946 37.02 28.99 -12.70
C ARG A 946 37.24 27.51 -12.32
N LEU A 947 38.06 27.23 -11.31
CA LEU A 947 38.35 25.88 -10.83
C LEU A 947 37.07 25.19 -10.34
N ARG A 948 36.27 25.92 -9.57
CA ARG A 948 34.98 25.45 -9.07
C ARG A 948 34.03 25.15 -10.24
N SER A 949 33.80 26.10 -11.14
CA SER A 949 32.92 25.89 -12.31
C SER A 949 33.38 24.70 -13.16
N ALA A 950 34.69 24.58 -13.40
CA ALA A 950 35.28 23.43 -14.08
C ALA A 950 34.96 22.08 -13.42
N ILE A 951 35.10 21.98 -12.10
CA ILE A 951 34.82 20.75 -11.37
C ILE A 951 33.33 20.39 -11.46
N PHE A 952 32.44 21.39 -11.36
CA PHE A 952 31.00 21.19 -11.47
C PHE A 952 30.54 20.84 -12.88
N ASP A 953 31.11 21.46 -13.92
CA ASP A 953 30.80 21.15 -15.32
C ASP A 953 31.21 19.72 -15.70
N LEU A 954 32.10 19.09 -14.92
CA LEU A 954 32.55 17.71 -15.12
C LEU A 954 31.72 16.68 -14.35
N HIS A 955 30.80 17.11 -13.49
CA HIS A 955 29.90 16.22 -12.75
C HIS A 955 29.00 15.42 -13.71
N GLY A 956 29.16 14.10 -13.74
CA GLY A 956 28.45 13.20 -14.67
C GLY A 956 29.12 13.01 -16.04
N HIS A 957 30.21 13.73 -16.32
CA HIS A 957 30.98 13.64 -17.56
C HIS A 957 32.35 12.93 -17.39
N VAL A 958 32.83 12.78 -16.15
CA VAL A 958 34.05 12.04 -15.80
C VAL A 958 33.72 10.86 -14.87
N SER A 959 34.62 9.87 -14.78
CA SER A 959 34.40 8.74 -13.87
C SER A 959 34.42 9.19 -12.41
N LEU A 960 33.69 8.48 -11.53
CA LEU A 960 33.61 8.80 -10.10
C LEU A 960 35.00 8.98 -9.43
N PRO A 961 36.04 8.18 -9.75
CA PRO A 961 37.38 8.41 -9.25
C PRO A 961 38.04 9.70 -9.74
N GLU A 962 37.87 10.07 -11.00
CA GLU A 962 38.44 11.30 -11.58
C GLU A 962 37.74 12.53 -10.99
N PHE A 963 36.42 12.44 -10.82
CA PHE A 963 35.63 13.45 -10.12
C PHE A 963 36.11 13.63 -8.67
N ALA A 964 36.36 12.54 -7.95
CA ALA A 964 36.89 12.58 -6.59
C ALA A 964 38.28 13.25 -6.53
N THR A 965 39.19 12.94 -7.46
CA THR A 965 40.51 13.60 -7.56
C THR A 965 40.39 15.11 -7.76
N LEU A 966 39.53 15.53 -8.68
CA LEU A 966 39.24 16.94 -8.96
C LEU A 966 38.60 17.64 -7.77
N TRP A 967 37.70 16.97 -7.06
CA TRP A 967 37.05 17.48 -5.86
C TRP A 967 38.05 17.66 -4.71
N ILE A 968 38.96 16.71 -4.51
CA ILE A 968 40.07 16.83 -3.53
C ILE A 968 40.94 18.04 -3.86
N LEU A 969 41.18 18.36 -5.14
CA LEU A 969 41.93 19.56 -5.52
C LEU A 969 41.19 20.83 -5.08
N GLY A 970 39.88 20.87 -5.32
CA GLY A 970 39.01 21.95 -4.82
C GLY A 970 39.08 22.08 -3.29
N MET A 971 39.05 20.96 -2.57
CA MET A 971 39.18 20.93 -1.11
C MET A 971 40.55 21.42 -0.62
N VAL A 972 41.65 20.95 -1.23
CA VAL A 972 43.02 21.37 -0.85
C VAL A 972 43.25 22.85 -1.18
N PHE A 973 42.73 23.33 -2.30
CA PHE A 973 42.80 24.75 -2.65
C PHE A 973 41.98 25.62 -1.69
N HIS A 974 40.78 25.17 -1.34
CA HIS A 974 39.92 25.79 -0.32
C HIS A 974 40.58 25.78 1.08
N ASP A 975 41.20 24.67 1.47
CA ASP A 975 41.90 24.52 2.75
C ASP A 975 43.12 25.46 2.82
N ALA A 976 43.88 25.56 1.74
CA ALA A 976 44.99 26.51 1.64
C ALA A 976 44.54 27.98 1.61
N LEU A 977 43.30 28.24 1.18
CA LEU A 977 42.64 29.53 1.28
C LEU A 977 42.19 29.86 2.71
N THR A 978 41.72 28.86 3.46
CA THR A 978 41.11 29.01 4.79
C THR A 978 42.09 28.91 5.96
N HIS A 979 43.18 28.14 5.87
CA HIS A 979 44.11 27.87 6.99
C HIS A 979 45.46 28.59 6.88
N SER A 980 45.57 29.63 6.05
CA SER A 980 46.84 30.33 5.77
C SER A 980 47.42 31.16 6.93
N GLY A 981 46.71 31.33 8.06
CA GLY A 981 47.17 32.14 9.20
C GLY A 981 47.42 31.37 10.50
N GLU A 982 47.06 30.08 10.61
CA GLU A 982 47.44 29.26 11.77
C GLU A 982 48.82 28.64 11.60
N TRP A 983 49.67 28.73 12.62
CA TRP A 983 50.85 27.87 12.74
C TRP A 983 50.34 26.46 13.01
N LEU A 984 49.89 25.79 11.97
CA LEU A 984 50.27 24.40 11.80
C LEU A 984 51.79 24.39 11.93
N SER A 985 52.30 23.58 12.86
CA SER A 985 53.73 23.48 13.07
C SER A 985 54.40 23.29 11.71
N PHE A 986 55.55 23.93 11.47
CA PHE A 986 56.29 23.89 10.21
C PHE A 986 56.65 22.44 9.72
N SER A 987 56.30 21.41 10.50
CA SER A 987 56.34 19.98 10.18
C SER A 987 55.11 19.40 9.46
N ASP A 988 53.93 20.05 9.45
CA ASP A 988 52.66 19.40 9.08
C ASP A 988 52.06 19.80 7.70
N ILE A 989 52.66 20.76 6.96
CA ILE A 989 52.21 21.14 5.59
C ILE A 989 52.81 20.22 4.51
N SER A 990 53.83 19.43 4.85
CA SER A 990 54.52 18.53 3.91
C SER A 990 53.59 17.56 3.14
N PRO A 991 52.53 16.97 3.73
CA PRO A 991 51.64 16.07 3.01
C PRO A 991 50.78 16.78 1.95
N LEU A 992 50.18 17.93 2.29
CA LEU A 992 49.32 18.71 1.38
C LEU A 992 50.09 19.28 0.18
N GLN A 993 51.37 19.61 0.36
CA GLN A 993 52.21 20.15 -0.70
C GLN A 993 52.73 19.08 -1.67
N PHE A 994 53.03 17.88 -1.15
CA PHE A 994 53.28 16.69 -1.98
C PHE A 994 52.01 16.28 -2.72
N LEU A 995 50.86 16.23 -2.02
CA LEU A 995 49.56 16.00 -2.66
C LEU A 995 49.29 17.02 -3.75
N TRP A 996 49.47 18.33 -3.50
CA TRP A 996 49.15 19.37 -4.49
C TRP A 996 49.89 19.17 -5.81
N LYS A 997 51.18 18.85 -5.75
CA LYS A 997 51.98 18.64 -6.95
C LYS A 997 51.58 17.37 -7.69
N ASP A 998 51.38 16.26 -6.98
CA ASP A 998 51.00 14.98 -7.59
C ASP A 998 49.56 15.05 -8.14
N LEU A 999 48.66 15.72 -7.43
CA LEU A 999 47.26 15.95 -7.82
C LEU A 999 47.17 16.88 -9.05
N MET A 1000 48.00 17.92 -9.13
CA MET A 1000 48.11 18.75 -10.34
C MET A 1000 48.60 17.96 -11.55
N MET A 1001 49.53 17.01 -11.37
CA MET A 1001 49.99 16.11 -12.44
C MET A 1001 48.89 15.12 -12.87
N ASP A 1002 48.13 14.56 -11.92
CA ASP A 1002 47.00 13.67 -12.22
C ASP A 1002 45.88 14.43 -12.96
N ILE A 1003 45.70 15.73 -12.68
CA ILE A 1003 44.69 16.58 -13.32
C ILE A 1003 45.12 17.02 -14.71
N GLU A 1004 46.41 17.30 -14.94
CA GLU A 1004 46.96 17.46 -16.28
C GLU A 1004 46.71 16.22 -17.15
N ALA A 1005 46.52 15.03 -16.56
CA ALA A 1005 46.17 13.81 -17.29
C ALA A 1005 44.66 13.62 -17.55
N ILE A 1006 43.78 14.37 -16.86
CA ILE A 1006 42.32 14.32 -17.05
C ILE A 1006 41.95 15.23 -18.24
N ALA A 1007 41.70 14.62 -19.40
CA ALA A 1007 41.57 15.30 -20.70
C ALA A 1007 40.60 16.52 -20.74
N PRO A 1008 39.46 16.53 -20.04
CA PRO A 1008 38.60 17.72 -19.99
C PRO A 1008 39.24 18.93 -19.28
N PHE A 1009 40.13 18.72 -18.31
CA PHE A 1009 40.79 19.81 -17.57
C PHE A 1009 41.86 20.52 -18.39
N GLN A 1010 42.51 19.84 -19.35
CA GLN A 1010 43.44 20.47 -20.30
C GLN A 1010 42.77 21.53 -21.19
N SER A 1011 41.44 21.47 -21.34
CA SER A 1011 40.67 22.44 -22.12
C SER A 1011 40.22 23.68 -21.33
N LEU A 1012 40.31 23.62 -20.01
CA LEU A 1012 39.99 24.72 -19.10
C LEU A 1012 41.28 25.52 -18.87
N GLU A 1013 41.42 26.69 -19.49
CA GLU A 1013 42.54 27.63 -19.28
C GLU A 1013 42.54 28.19 -17.83
N ILE A 1014 42.86 27.34 -16.85
CA ILE A 1014 42.94 27.69 -15.44
C ILE A 1014 44.39 27.53 -15.00
N GLU A 1015 45.13 28.63 -14.95
CA GLU A 1015 46.49 28.65 -14.39
C GLU A 1015 46.42 28.57 -12.85
N LEU A 1016 46.56 27.36 -12.30
CA LEU A 1016 46.77 27.17 -10.86
C LEU A 1016 48.28 27.14 -10.54
N PRO A 1017 48.74 27.82 -9.48
CA PRO A 1017 50.16 27.87 -9.17
C PRO A 1017 50.69 26.51 -8.70
N LEU A 1018 51.82 26.09 -9.30
CA LEU A 1018 52.55 24.85 -8.95
C LEU A 1018 53.02 24.79 -7.49
N ASP A 1019 53.17 25.94 -6.83
CA ASP A 1019 53.49 26.03 -5.41
C ASP A 1019 52.35 26.75 -4.68
N ILE A 1020 51.57 25.98 -3.92
CA ILE A 1020 50.43 26.46 -3.13
C ILE A 1020 50.85 27.55 -2.11
N ARG A 1021 52.15 27.66 -1.74
CA ARG A 1021 52.67 28.72 -0.88
C ARG A 1021 52.59 30.11 -1.51
N LYS A 1022 52.60 30.22 -2.85
CA LYS A 1022 52.40 31.50 -3.54
C LYS A 1022 50.99 32.07 -3.36
N LEU A 1023 50.05 31.23 -2.93
CA LEU A 1023 48.69 31.63 -2.57
C LEU A 1023 48.61 32.21 -1.14
N GLN A 1024 49.60 31.97 -0.27
CA GLN A 1024 49.58 32.35 1.15
C GLN A 1024 49.99 33.81 1.42
N THR A 1025 49.76 34.74 0.50
CA THR A 1025 50.06 36.16 0.80
C THR A 1025 48.99 36.72 1.74
N SER A 1026 49.44 37.28 2.87
CA SER A 1026 48.58 37.78 3.95
C SER A 1026 47.83 39.06 3.58
N GLU A 1027 48.15 39.70 2.46
CA GLU A 1027 47.64 41.03 2.12
C GLU A 1027 46.20 41.03 1.59
N ASN A 1028 45.66 39.88 1.18
CA ASN A 1028 44.36 39.79 0.51
C ASN A 1028 43.39 38.72 1.07
N ARG A 1029 43.65 38.14 2.25
CA ARG A 1029 42.84 37.06 2.86
C ARG A 1029 42.59 37.30 4.33
N PHE A 1030 41.40 36.94 4.81
CA PHE A 1030 40.96 37.17 6.17
C PHE A 1030 40.83 35.84 6.94
N ASP A 1031 41.71 35.60 7.92
CA ASP A 1031 41.72 34.41 8.79
C ASP A 1031 41.30 34.79 10.21
N ALA A 1032 40.43 34.00 10.84
CA ALA A 1032 39.88 34.29 12.17
C ALA A 1032 39.71 33.12 13.15
N THR A 1033 40.26 31.92 12.91
CA THR A 1033 40.26 30.89 13.97
C THR A 1033 41.22 31.26 15.12
N ARG A 1034 42.27 32.04 14.87
CA ARG A 1034 43.21 32.52 15.92
C ARG A 1034 42.72 33.68 16.77
N TYR A 1035 41.59 34.26 16.39
CA TYR A 1035 41.13 35.56 16.90
C TYR A 1035 40.89 35.59 18.41
N TRP A 1036 40.46 34.47 19.01
CA TRP A 1036 40.16 34.42 20.45
C TRP A 1036 41.38 34.11 21.33
N LEU A 1037 42.45 33.53 20.78
CA LEU A 1037 43.62 33.10 21.55
C LEU A 1037 44.61 34.25 21.85
N ASP A 1038 44.59 35.34 21.08
CA ASP A 1038 45.51 36.49 21.21
C ASP A 1038 44.81 37.81 21.61
N TRP A 1039 43.60 37.76 22.19
CA TRP A 1039 42.82 38.97 22.54
C TRP A 1039 43.52 39.96 23.49
N ASP A 1040 44.44 39.47 24.32
CA ASP A 1040 45.21 40.24 25.30
C ASP A 1040 46.72 40.38 24.96
N ARG A 1041 47.17 39.88 23.79
CA ARG A 1041 48.55 40.08 23.28
C ARG A 1041 48.59 41.15 22.20
#